data_AF-A0A964AKG3-F1
#
_entry.id   AF-A0A964AKG3-F1
#
_cell.length_a   1.000
_cell.length_b   1.000
_cell.length_c   1.000
_cell.angle_alpha   90.00
_cell.angle_beta   90.00
_cell.angle_gamma   90.00
#
_symmetry.space_group_name_H-M   'P 1'
#
loop_
_entity.id
_entity.type
_entity.pdbx_description
1 polymer ?
#
loop_
_entity_poly.entity_id
_entity_poly.type
_entity_poly.pdbx_seq_one_letter_code
_entity_poly.pdbx_strand_id
1 'polypeptide(L)'
;MARPDILKVSFEFSPKLGIRELPRLKPSHESNVPGLYVVGDLADAPIIKVALRQGYEVAGAVADGLGASDDDPALMDVLVVGAGPAGIGAALALSERGARYVQLEKERPFATIQNFPRSKIIFSEPREMESPGNLWFEDATTETLVEKWDAALAEKRLPIRQPEALEDLAREGGVFVATTRCGDTDEVRTIRARRVILATGRRGAVRRLDVPGESLDKVRYTLRDPAEHAGRRLLVVGGGDSAVETAVDCADAGAEVTLAYRGAEFSRPKAKNKARLEAALQEGRVRAELGAVPVEIQEDRVALQRGEDTFELPNDDVIVQIGTTLPYGFLRRLGIKMAGQMDALRATWILSFAALTYCFYVLKHKKGFFPFGEGDVLGFVPGLLEVDLGFRTVDASFWGTVVYSALILGFGIRAYRKYPLAEQKRRYLSLIGFQWVFLFGVPELLAPLIIERPWKVYALTVPWPLSIWSLVDAPGWTPDGSTATALGWLGVGALASFVLIPLYVRYNGERFCSYMCGCGGLAETLGDLWRHLAPRGATSYKAEWAGRVIFFLAIPVTGLILMDAWGFIAGGALYDTKAFAQSWYGLVVDFWLASVVGVAMYPYLGNRVWCRFFCPLRAYMEMLSKRISKIAIVSNSKCIGCGECTRFCQMGIDVQGFAQREQDFHNGNSACIQCGICIQVCPMEVLSIGARGEAVRVAV
;
A
#
# COMPACT_ATOMS: atom_id res chain seq x y z
N MET A 1 38.05 -0.43 -18.79
CA MET A 1 36.83 0.12 -19.43
C MET A 1 35.72 0.08 -18.40
N ALA A 2 35.38 1.25 -17.87
CA ALA A 2 34.46 1.42 -16.75
C ALA A 2 33.01 1.14 -17.16
N ARG A 3 32.26 0.49 -16.27
CA ARG A 3 30.81 0.28 -16.40
C ARG A 3 30.10 1.64 -16.40
N PRO A 4 29.07 1.87 -17.23
CA PRO A 4 28.24 3.04 -17.07
C PRO A 4 27.45 2.89 -15.77
N ASP A 5 27.81 3.70 -14.78
CA ASP A 5 27.02 3.91 -13.58
C ASP A 5 25.68 4.52 -13.97
N ILE A 6 24.66 3.67 -14.04
CA ILE A 6 23.27 4.12 -13.99
C ILE A 6 23.06 4.64 -12.58
N LEU A 7 22.96 5.96 -12.47
CA LEU A 7 22.40 6.67 -11.33
C LEU A 7 21.01 6.09 -11.04
N LYS A 8 20.95 5.05 -10.20
CA LYS A 8 19.72 4.55 -9.62
C LYS A 8 19.25 5.61 -8.63
N VAL A 9 18.42 6.54 -9.09
CA VAL A 9 17.44 7.19 -8.21
C VAL A 9 16.36 6.14 -7.92
N SER A 10 16.73 5.09 -7.17
CA SER A 10 15.79 4.17 -6.55
C SER A 10 15.53 4.68 -5.15
N PHE A 11 14.36 5.27 -4.94
CA PHE A 11 13.83 5.43 -3.59
C PHE A 11 13.64 4.01 -3.02
N GLU A 12 14.65 3.50 -2.30
CA GLU A 12 14.53 2.23 -1.57
C GLU A 12 13.58 2.44 -0.38
N PHE A 13 12.33 2.08 -0.60
CA PHE A 13 11.31 2.01 0.43
C PHE A 13 11.55 0.75 1.27
N SER A 14 12.23 0.95 2.40
CA SER A 14 12.65 -0.07 3.36
C SER A 14 11.59 -1.16 3.64
N PRO A 15 11.99 -2.45 3.74
CA PRO A 15 11.09 -3.61 3.89
C PRO A 15 10.50 -3.77 5.29
N LYS A 16 10.69 -2.80 6.19
CA LYS A 16 10.27 -2.96 7.60
C LYS A 16 8.76 -2.94 7.81
N LEU A 17 7.96 -2.52 6.82
CA LEU A 17 6.50 -2.73 6.79
C LEU A 17 5.98 -2.78 5.34
N GLY A 18 6.13 -3.96 4.75
CA GLY A 18 5.32 -4.49 3.65
C GLY A 18 4.83 -3.50 2.59
N ILE A 19 5.72 -3.05 1.71
CA ILE A 19 5.37 -3.25 0.29
C ILE A 19 5.34 -4.77 0.17
N ARG A 20 4.18 -5.35 -0.13
CA ARG A 20 4.17 -6.70 -0.68
C ARG A 20 4.94 -6.55 -1.99
N GLU A 21 6.23 -6.88 -1.98
CA GLU A 21 7.04 -6.89 -3.20
C GLU A 21 6.50 -8.05 -4.04
N LEU A 22 5.48 -7.73 -4.83
CA LEU A 22 4.73 -8.69 -5.63
C LEU A 22 5.34 -8.74 -7.02
N PRO A 23 5.26 -9.89 -7.70
CA PRO A 23 5.46 -9.98 -9.13
C PRO A 23 4.61 -8.94 -9.88
N ARG A 24 5.14 -8.44 -10.99
CA ARG A 24 4.36 -7.67 -11.96
C ARG A 24 3.48 -8.64 -12.74
N LEU A 25 2.17 -8.57 -12.52
CA LEU A 25 1.19 -9.43 -13.15
C LEU A 25 0.22 -8.62 -14.02
N LYS A 26 -0.27 -9.23 -15.11
CA LYS A 26 -1.43 -8.74 -15.85
C LYS A 26 -2.72 -8.98 -15.04
N PRO A 27 -3.87 -8.38 -15.41
CA PRO A 27 -5.15 -8.72 -14.77
C PRO A 27 -5.49 -10.21 -14.81
N SER A 28 -5.03 -10.93 -15.86
CA SER A 28 -5.13 -12.38 -15.99
C SER A 28 -4.20 -13.19 -15.06
N HIS A 29 -3.42 -12.52 -14.21
CA HIS A 29 -2.43 -13.11 -13.31
C HIS A 29 -1.22 -13.75 -14.01
N GLU A 30 -1.09 -13.54 -15.32
CA GLU A 30 0.10 -13.87 -16.09
C GLU A 30 1.25 -12.93 -15.73
N SER A 31 2.44 -13.49 -15.52
CA SER A 31 3.67 -12.74 -15.28
C SER A 31 4.24 -12.11 -16.57
N ASN A 32 5.41 -11.50 -16.49
CA ASN A 32 6.17 -11.08 -17.68
C ASN A 32 6.77 -12.25 -18.47
N VAL A 33 6.74 -13.47 -17.92
CA VAL A 33 7.14 -14.70 -18.62
C VAL A 33 5.87 -15.30 -19.24
N PRO A 34 5.72 -15.31 -20.58
CA PRO A 34 4.48 -15.72 -21.21
C PRO A 34 4.12 -17.17 -20.89
N GLY A 35 2.87 -17.41 -20.49
CA GLY A 35 2.37 -18.73 -20.08
C GLY A 35 2.70 -19.14 -18.64
N LEU A 36 3.38 -18.27 -17.86
CA LEU A 36 3.62 -18.46 -16.43
C LEU A 36 2.71 -17.53 -15.62
N TYR A 37 1.84 -18.12 -14.82
CA TYR A 37 0.84 -17.44 -13.99
C TYR A 37 1.24 -17.53 -12.52
N VAL A 38 0.88 -16.54 -11.73
CA VAL A 38 1.15 -16.51 -10.29
C VAL A 38 -0.15 -16.30 -9.54
N VAL A 39 -0.41 -17.12 -8.51
CA VAL A 39 -1.65 -17.09 -7.71
C VAL A 39 -1.36 -17.17 -6.21
N GLY A 40 -2.38 -16.89 -5.41
CA GLY A 40 -2.35 -16.96 -3.95
C GLY A 40 -1.65 -15.77 -3.33
N ASP A 41 -0.99 -16.01 -2.20
CA ASP A 41 -0.38 -14.95 -1.38
C ASP A 41 0.71 -14.17 -2.15
N LEU A 42 1.38 -14.81 -3.13
CA LEU A 42 2.36 -14.17 -4.01
C LEU A 42 1.71 -13.28 -5.09
N ALA A 43 0.42 -13.48 -5.37
CA ALA A 43 -0.41 -12.66 -6.26
C ALA A 43 -1.46 -11.85 -5.50
N ASP A 44 -1.12 -11.44 -4.27
CA ASP A 44 -1.93 -10.53 -3.46
C ASP A 44 -3.28 -11.08 -2.98
N ALA A 45 -3.38 -12.41 -2.82
CA ALA A 45 -4.51 -13.09 -2.18
C ALA A 45 -4.08 -13.76 -0.86
N PRO A 46 -3.97 -13.00 0.25
CA PRO A 46 -3.49 -13.50 1.54
C PRO A 46 -4.57 -14.24 2.35
N ILE A 47 -5.84 -14.08 2.01
CA ILE A 47 -6.98 -14.71 2.69
C ILE A 47 -7.24 -16.07 2.04
N ILE A 48 -7.35 -17.12 2.85
CA ILE A 48 -7.46 -18.52 2.40
C ILE A 48 -8.54 -18.70 1.34
N LYS A 49 -9.76 -18.22 1.60
CA LYS A 49 -10.91 -18.35 0.68
C LYS A 49 -10.70 -17.60 -0.63
N VAL A 50 -10.14 -16.39 -0.55
CA VAL A 50 -9.79 -15.56 -1.72
C VAL A 50 -8.69 -16.23 -2.55
N ALA A 51 -7.67 -16.80 -1.90
CA ALA A 51 -6.59 -17.51 -2.56
C ALA A 51 -7.10 -18.75 -3.30
N LEU A 52 -7.95 -19.54 -2.64
CA LEU A 52 -8.62 -20.71 -3.21
C LEU A 52 -9.43 -20.34 -4.47
N ARG A 53 -10.29 -19.30 -4.38
CA ARG A 53 -11.08 -18.81 -5.52
C ARG A 53 -10.21 -18.23 -6.63
N GLN A 54 -9.21 -17.42 -6.31
CA GLN A 54 -8.28 -16.86 -7.30
C GLN A 54 -7.55 -17.96 -8.08
N GLY A 55 -7.07 -18.99 -7.38
CA GLY A 55 -6.44 -20.15 -8.01
C GLY A 55 -7.39 -20.86 -8.97
N TYR A 56 -8.63 -21.10 -8.53
CA TYR A 56 -9.68 -21.74 -9.32
C TYR A 56 -10.04 -20.96 -10.58
N GLU A 57 -10.30 -19.65 -10.46
CA GLU A 57 -10.67 -18.78 -11.59
C GLU A 57 -9.53 -18.66 -12.62
N VAL A 58 -8.29 -18.44 -12.15
CA VAL A 58 -7.12 -18.32 -13.03
C VAL A 58 -6.85 -19.62 -13.75
N ALA A 59 -6.82 -20.75 -13.04
CA ALA A 59 -6.55 -22.04 -13.67
C ALA A 59 -7.67 -22.45 -14.64
N GLY A 60 -8.92 -22.12 -14.32
CA GLY A 60 -10.04 -22.29 -15.22
C GLY A 60 -9.84 -21.53 -16.53
N ALA A 61 -9.54 -20.23 -16.45
CA ALA A 61 -9.26 -19.41 -17.62
C ALA A 61 -8.02 -19.90 -18.42
N VAL A 62 -7.00 -20.43 -17.74
CA VAL A 62 -5.84 -21.04 -18.39
C VAL A 62 -6.23 -22.28 -19.18
N ALA A 63 -7.02 -23.18 -18.58
CA ALA A 63 -7.52 -24.37 -19.25
C ALA A 63 -8.47 -24.04 -20.40
N ASP A 64 -9.37 -23.07 -20.24
CA ASP A 64 -10.28 -22.64 -21.30
C ASP A 64 -9.53 -21.98 -22.48
N GLY A 65 -8.38 -21.37 -22.19
CA GLY A 65 -7.48 -20.79 -23.20
C GLY A 65 -6.47 -21.77 -23.80
N LEU A 66 -6.39 -23.00 -23.27
CA LEU A 66 -5.65 -24.09 -23.90
C LEU A 66 -6.53 -24.61 -25.04
N GLY A 67 -6.07 -24.47 -26.28
CA GLY A 67 -6.67 -25.18 -27.41
C GLY A 67 -6.54 -26.70 -27.24
N ALA A 68 -6.82 -27.47 -28.30
CA ALA A 68 -6.74 -28.94 -28.28
C ALA A 68 -5.48 -29.44 -27.54
N SER A 69 -5.66 -30.45 -26.69
CA SER A 69 -4.56 -31.10 -25.96
C SER A 69 -3.54 -31.65 -26.94
N ASP A 70 -2.27 -31.59 -26.54
CA ASP A 70 -1.18 -32.14 -27.34
C ASP A 70 -1.25 -33.68 -27.33
N ASP A 71 -0.92 -34.29 -28.47
CA ASP A 71 -0.93 -35.74 -28.65
C ASP A 71 0.21 -36.41 -27.86
N ASP A 72 1.26 -35.68 -27.48
CA ASP A 72 2.34 -36.20 -26.64
C ASP A 72 1.85 -36.46 -25.20
N PRO A 73 1.73 -37.72 -24.75
CA PRO A 73 1.25 -38.04 -23.41
C PRO A 73 2.22 -37.60 -22.30
N ALA A 74 3.50 -37.37 -22.63
CA ALA A 74 4.50 -36.89 -21.67
C ALA A 74 4.43 -35.37 -21.45
N LEU A 75 3.73 -34.63 -22.33
CA LEU A 75 3.51 -33.20 -22.20
C LEU A 75 2.25 -32.92 -21.39
N MET A 76 2.42 -32.20 -20.29
CA MET A 76 1.31 -31.70 -19.48
C MET A 76 0.74 -30.42 -20.09
N ASP A 77 -0.57 -30.24 -20.01
CA ASP A 77 -1.21 -28.96 -20.34
C ASP A 77 -0.80 -27.89 -19.32
N VAL A 78 -0.83 -28.25 -18.03
CA VAL A 78 -0.50 -27.33 -16.93
C VAL A 78 0.36 -28.01 -15.88
N LEU A 79 1.39 -27.31 -15.40
CA LEU A 79 2.11 -27.64 -14.17
C LEU A 79 1.69 -26.68 -13.07
N VAL A 80 1.19 -27.20 -11.94
CA VAL A 80 0.84 -26.41 -10.76
C VAL A 80 1.92 -26.60 -9.68
N VAL A 81 2.43 -25.51 -9.12
CA VAL A 81 3.53 -25.56 -8.15
C VAL A 81 3.06 -24.99 -6.80
N GLY A 82 2.96 -25.87 -5.81
CA GLY A 82 2.43 -25.60 -4.47
C GLY A 82 1.02 -26.17 -4.29
N ALA A 83 0.76 -26.79 -3.14
CA ALA A 83 -0.54 -27.31 -2.72
C ALA A 83 -1.09 -26.58 -1.48
N GLY A 84 -0.88 -25.27 -1.42
CA GLY A 84 -1.66 -24.38 -0.55
C GLY A 84 -3.06 -24.10 -1.12
N PRO A 85 -3.86 -23.24 -0.46
CA PRO A 85 -5.23 -22.96 -0.89
C PRO A 85 -5.36 -22.58 -2.37
N ALA A 86 -4.53 -21.66 -2.88
CA ALA A 86 -4.57 -21.29 -4.29
C ALA A 86 -4.16 -22.41 -5.25
N GLY A 87 -3.21 -23.25 -4.86
CA GLY A 87 -2.79 -24.40 -5.67
C GLY A 87 -3.87 -25.46 -5.76
N ILE A 88 -4.54 -25.76 -4.64
CA ILE A 88 -5.69 -26.67 -4.61
C ILE A 88 -6.87 -26.12 -5.41
N GLY A 89 -7.15 -24.82 -5.30
CA GLY A 89 -8.16 -24.16 -6.13
C GLY A 89 -7.87 -24.32 -7.62
N ALA A 90 -6.61 -24.12 -8.01
CA ALA A 90 -6.16 -24.33 -9.39
C ALA A 90 -6.36 -25.79 -9.83
N ALA A 91 -5.93 -26.76 -9.01
CA ALA A 91 -6.08 -28.18 -9.31
C ALA A 91 -7.54 -28.60 -9.48
N LEU A 92 -8.44 -28.16 -8.60
CA LEU A 92 -9.89 -28.43 -8.72
C LEU A 92 -10.45 -27.92 -10.05
N ALA A 93 -10.11 -26.69 -10.46
CA ALA A 93 -10.58 -26.13 -11.73
C ALA A 93 -10.06 -26.88 -12.96
N LEU A 94 -8.81 -27.37 -12.90
CA LEU A 94 -8.19 -28.15 -13.98
C LEU A 94 -8.81 -29.54 -14.09
N SER A 95 -9.05 -30.22 -12.96
CA SER A 95 -9.76 -31.50 -12.92
C SER A 95 -11.16 -31.41 -13.49
N GLU A 96 -11.93 -30.39 -13.11
CA GLU A 96 -13.30 -30.18 -13.62
C GLU A 96 -13.37 -29.93 -15.13
N ARG A 97 -12.28 -29.41 -15.71
CA ARG A 97 -12.14 -29.18 -17.15
C ARG A 97 -11.49 -30.34 -17.90
N GLY A 98 -11.09 -31.40 -17.20
CA GLY A 98 -10.40 -32.55 -17.81
C GLY A 98 -9.01 -32.21 -18.37
N ALA A 99 -8.35 -31.15 -17.90
CA ALA A 99 -7.02 -30.78 -18.36
C ALA A 99 -5.97 -31.80 -17.89
N ARG A 100 -4.94 -32.07 -18.70
CA ARG A 100 -3.83 -32.93 -18.30
C ARG A 100 -2.83 -32.13 -17.46
N TYR A 101 -2.80 -32.36 -16.14
CA TYR A 101 -1.92 -31.58 -15.26
C TYR A 101 -1.25 -32.43 -14.18
N VAL A 102 -0.20 -31.87 -13.61
CA VAL A 102 0.45 -32.39 -12.40
C VAL A 102 0.62 -31.24 -11.41
N GLN A 103 0.41 -31.53 -10.13
CA GLN A 103 0.66 -30.60 -9.05
C GLN A 103 1.85 -31.06 -8.22
N LEU A 104 2.75 -30.13 -7.89
CA LEU A 104 3.91 -30.39 -7.03
C LEU A 104 3.72 -29.73 -5.67
N GLU A 105 4.09 -30.42 -4.60
CA GLU A 105 4.17 -29.85 -3.25
C GLU A 105 5.47 -30.29 -2.58
N LYS A 106 6.27 -29.32 -2.14
CA LYS A 106 7.60 -29.57 -1.55
C LYS A 106 7.54 -30.34 -0.24
N GLU A 107 6.44 -30.22 0.51
CA GLU A 107 6.22 -30.91 1.78
C GLU A 107 4.94 -31.75 1.71
N ARG A 108 3.83 -31.18 2.19
CA ARG A 108 2.50 -31.81 2.24
C ARG A 108 1.42 -30.76 1.96
N PRO A 109 0.21 -31.15 1.51
CA PRO A 109 -0.84 -30.21 1.14
C PRO A 109 -1.16 -29.31 2.33
N PHE A 110 -1.36 -28.03 2.06
CA PHE A 110 -1.64 -27.04 3.09
C PHE A 110 -0.58 -26.93 4.21
N ALA A 111 0.69 -27.32 3.98
CA ALA A 111 1.76 -27.29 4.99
C ALA A 111 1.81 -26.00 5.84
N THR A 112 1.55 -24.84 5.23
CA THR A 112 1.48 -23.57 5.96
C THR A 112 0.38 -23.53 7.03
N ILE A 113 -0.82 -24.05 6.69
CA ILE A 113 -1.97 -24.10 7.61
C ILE A 113 -1.74 -25.19 8.65
N GLN A 114 -1.25 -26.36 8.23
CA GLN A 114 -0.92 -27.47 9.14
C GLN A 114 0.15 -27.10 10.18
N ASN A 115 0.99 -26.10 9.88
CA ASN A 115 2.03 -25.59 10.78
C ASN A 115 1.51 -24.42 11.66
N PHE A 116 0.21 -24.16 11.69
CA PHE A 116 -0.37 -23.26 12.68
C PHE A 116 -0.44 -23.93 14.06
N PRO A 117 -0.39 -23.12 15.15
CA PRO A 117 -0.57 -23.65 16.50
C PRO A 117 -1.85 -24.47 16.63
N ARG A 118 -1.77 -25.53 17.44
CA ARG A 118 -2.90 -26.40 17.74
C ARG A 118 -4.11 -25.61 18.26
N SER A 119 -5.31 -26.02 17.89
CA SER A 119 -6.60 -25.40 18.27
C SER A 119 -6.80 -23.96 17.77
N LYS A 120 -5.93 -23.46 16.89
CA LYS A 120 -6.11 -22.13 16.29
C LYS A 120 -7.36 -22.10 15.40
N ILE A 121 -8.24 -21.13 15.67
CA ILE A 121 -9.43 -20.88 14.86
C ILE A 121 -9.05 -20.22 13.54
N ILE A 122 -9.52 -20.81 12.45
CA ILE A 122 -9.40 -20.32 11.08
C ILE A 122 -10.77 -19.83 10.64
N PHE A 123 -10.85 -18.55 10.29
CA PHE A 123 -12.08 -17.91 9.85
C PHE A 123 -12.26 -18.04 8.34
N SER A 124 -13.48 -18.35 7.93
CA SER A 124 -13.91 -18.59 6.55
C SER A 124 -14.27 -17.30 5.78
N GLU A 125 -13.64 -16.19 6.12
CA GLU A 125 -13.89 -14.90 5.45
C GLU A 125 -13.36 -14.87 4.00
N PRO A 126 -14.00 -14.09 3.10
CA PRO A 126 -15.28 -13.41 3.28
C PRO A 126 -16.47 -14.39 3.35
N ARG A 127 -17.41 -14.18 4.27
CA ARG A 127 -18.59 -15.08 4.43
C ARG A 127 -19.47 -15.20 3.18
N GLU A 128 -19.63 -14.10 2.45
CA GLU A 128 -20.43 -14.00 1.22
C GLU A 128 -19.81 -14.76 0.05
N MET A 129 -18.51 -15.08 0.14
CA MET A 129 -17.80 -15.79 -0.91
C MET A 129 -17.95 -17.30 -0.73
N GLU A 130 -18.45 -17.97 -1.76
CA GLU A 130 -18.50 -19.43 -1.80
C GLU A 130 -17.12 -20.03 -2.11
N SER A 131 -16.85 -21.17 -1.47
CA SER A 131 -15.66 -21.97 -1.71
C SER A 131 -15.80 -22.77 -3.01
N PRO A 132 -14.85 -22.66 -3.96
CA PRO A 132 -14.96 -23.34 -5.26
C PRO A 132 -14.72 -24.85 -5.16
N GLY A 133 -15.17 -25.59 -6.19
CA GLY A 133 -14.93 -27.03 -6.35
C GLY A 133 -15.61 -27.92 -5.32
N ASN A 134 -16.67 -27.42 -4.68
CA ASN A 134 -17.37 -28.04 -3.54
C ASN A 134 -16.42 -28.40 -2.38
N LEU A 135 -15.31 -27.67 -2.22
CA LEU A 135 -14.41 -27.85 -1.09
C LEU A 135 -15.01 -27.16 0.14
N TRP A 136 -15.37 -27.92 1.17
CA TRP A 136 -15.93 -27.38 2.41
C TRP A 136 -14.98 -26.36 3.05
N PHE A 137 -15.46 -25.17 3.46
CA PHE A 137 -14.66 -24.23 4.25
C PHE A 137 -15.54 -23.31 5.12
N GLU A 138 -15.57 -23.61 6.41
CA GLU A 138 -16.27 -22.84 7.46
C GLU A 138 -15.32 -22.54 8.62
N ASP A 139 -15.77 -21.72 9.58
CA ASP A 139 -14.99 -21.39 10.78
C ASP A 139 -14.69 -22.67 11.57
N ALA A 140 -13.41 -22.99 11.75
CA ALA A 140 -12.98 -24.26 12.34
C ALA A 140 -11.61 -24.16 13.01
N THR A 141 -11.28 -25.14 13.86
CA THR A 141 -9.90 -25.30 14.33
C THR A 141 -9.01 -25.77 13.18
N THR A 142 -7.70 -25.57 13.32
CA THR A 142 -6.70 -26.00 12.33
C THR A 142 -6.81 -27.50 12.05
N GLU A 143 -7.04 -28.33 13.06
CA GLU A 143 -7.14 -29.79 12.96
C GLU A 143 -8.38 -30.21 12.19
N THR A 144 -9.54 -29.67 12.57
CA THR A 144 -10.83 -29.97 11.93
C THR A 144 -10.79 -29.58 10.45
N LEU A 145 -10.15 -28.45 10.14
CA LEU A 145 -9.97 -27.97 8.77
C LEU A 145 -9.11 -28.93 7.95
N VAL A 146 -7.95 -29.32 8.49
CA VAL A 146 -7.00 -30.21 7.80
C VAL A 146 -7.61 -31.59 7.58
N GLU A 147 -8.27 -32.18 8.58
CA GLU A 147 -8.92 -33.48 8.48
C GLU A 147 -9.97 -33.51 7.35
N LYS A 148 -10.87 -32.54 7.33
CA LYS A 148 -11.92 -32.45 6.29
C LYS A 148 -11.34 -32.19 4.90
N TRP A 149 -10.28 -31.39 4.82
CA TRP A 149 -9.63 -31.11 3.54
C TRP A 149 -8.84 -32.30 3.01
N ASP A 150 -8.13 -33.05 3.85
CA ASP A 150 -7.43 -34.26 3.44
C ASP A 150 -8.43 -35.32 2.93
N ALA A 151 -9.57 -35.48 3.61
CA ALA A 151 -10.65 -36.34 3.14
C ALA A 151 -11.19 -35.89 1.77
N ALA A 152 -11.41 -34.59 1.58
CA ALA A 152 -11.88 -34.04 0.30
C ALA A 152 -10.83 -34.21 -0.82
N LEU A 153 -9.54 -34.02 -0.54
CA LEU A 153 -8.47 -34.24 -1.52
C LEU A 153 -8.39 -35.71 -1.95
N ALA A 154 -8.55 -36.64 -1.02
CA ALA A 154 -8.57 -38.07 -1.30
C ALA A 154 -9.79 -38.46 -2.17
N GLU A 155 -10.97 -37.91 -1.88
CA GLU A 155 -12.18 -38.11 -2.67
C GLU A 155 -12.01 -37.59 -4.11
N LYS A 156 -11.43 -36.40 -4.27
CA LYS A 156 -11.23 -35.76 -5.57
C LYS A 156 -10.10 -36.37 -6.41
N ARG A 157 -9.21 -37.17 -5.81
CA ARG A 157 -8.07 -37.85 -6.47
C ARG A 157 -7.18 -36.91 -7.29
N LEU A 158 -6.83 -35.76 -6.71
CA LEU A 158 -5.95 -34.79 -7.39
C LEU A 158 -4.54 -35.37 -7.60
N PRO A 159 -3.90 -35.19 -8.78
CA PRO A 159 -2.57 -35.70 -9.11
C PRO A 159 -1.46 -34.86 -8.44
N ILE A 160 -1.38 -34.93 -7.12
CA ILE A 160 -0.38 -34.21 -6.31
C ILE A 160 0.84 -35.12 -6.11
N ARG A 161 2.02 -34.65 -6.53
CA ARG A 161 3.32 -35.26 -6.21
C ARG A 161 3.93 -34.56 -5.01
N GLN A 162 4.17 -35.33 -3.95
CA GLN A 162 4.68 -34.83 -2.68
C GLN A 162 5.46 -35.94 -1.95
N PRO A 163 6.53 -35.63 -1.22
CA PRO A 163 7.24 -34.35 -1.25
C PRO A 163 8.03 -34.20 -2.58
N GLU A 164 7.78 -33.16 -3.36
CA GLU A 164 8.51 -32.85 -4.60
C GLU A 164 8.58 -31.33 -4.81
N ALA A 165 9.81 -30.78 -4.84
CA ALA A 165 10.05 -29.35 -4.97
C ALA A 165 10.43 -28.98 -6.42
N LEU A 166 9.97 -27.82 -6.89
CA LEU A 166 10.47 -27.21 -8.12
C LEU A 166 11.79 -26.48 -7.84
N GLU A 167 12.86 -26.87 -8.54
CA GLU A 167 14.19 -26.25 -8.39
C GLU A 167 14.42 -25.14 -9.42
N ASP A 168 14.10 -25.45 -10.68
CA ASP A 168 14.33 -24.57 -11.81
C ASP A 168 13.28 -24.76 -12.90
N LEU A 169 13.16 -23.75 -13.76
CA LEU A 169 12.19 -23.73 -14.85
C LEU A 169 12.79 -23.05 -16.08
N ALA A 170 13.09 -23.85 -17.10
CA ALA A 170 13.51 -23.36 -18.40
C ALA A 170 12.33 -23.30 -19.37
N ARG A 171 12.50 -22.53 -20.45
CA ARG A 171 11.54 -22.51 -21.57
C ARG A 171 12.25 -22.90 -22.86
N GLU A 172 11.84 -24.02 -23.42
CA GLU A 172 12.47 -24.67 -24.58
C GLU A 172 11.37 -25.05 -25.59
N GLY A 173 11.55 -24.71 -26.87
CA GLY A 173 10.58 -25.08 -27.91
C GLY A 173 9.15 -24.57 -27.67
N GLY A 174 8.98 -23.47 -26.92
CA GLY A 174 7.66 -22.90 -26.58
C GLY A 174 6.97 -23.51 -25.37
N VAL A 175 7.49 -24.62 -24.82
CA VAL A 175 7.03 -25.28 -23.59
C VAL A 175 7.95 -25.02 -22.41
N PHE A 176 7.45 -25.25 -21.21
CA PHE A 176 8.24 -25.21 -19.98
C PHE A 176 8.86 -26.57 -19.69
N VAL A 177 10.12 -26.55 -19.26
CA VAL A 177 10.86 -27.72 -18.78
C VAL A 177 11.21 -27.45 -17.32
N ALA A 178 10.51 -28.14 -16.43
CA ALA A 178 10.65 -28.00 -14.98
C ALA A 178 11.60 -29.06 -14.43
N THR A 179 12.62 -28.63 -13.70
CA THR A 179 13.51 -29.51 -12.94
C THR A 179 12.98 -29.63 -11.53
N THR A 180 12.65 -30.84 -11.10
CA THR A 180 12.06 -31.13 -9.80
C THR A 180 12.94 -32.06 -8.99
N ARG A 181 12.84 -32.00 -7.66
CA ARG A 181 13.58 -32.86 -6.74
C ARG A 181 12.59 -33.54 -5.80
N CYS A 182 12.59 -34.86 -5.80
CA CYS A 182 11.80 -35.66 -4.86
C CYS A 182 12.40 -35.57 -3.46
N GLY A 183 11.61 -35.17 -2.46
CA GLY A 183 12.10 -34.99 -1.09
C GLY A 183 12.50 -36.27 -0.38
N ASP A 184 11.91 -37.42 -0.75
CA ASP A 184 12.19 -38.70 -0.09
C ASP A 184 13.43 -39.41 -0.64
N THR A 185 13.69 -39.27 -1.94
CA THR A 185 14.76 -40.01 -2.64
C THR A 185 15.90 -39.13 -3.14
N ASP A 186 15.76 -37.81 -3.03
CA ASP A 186 16.63 -36.80 -3.64
C ASP A 186 16.77 -36.93 -5.18
N GLU A 187 15.88 -37.72 -5.81
CA GLU A 187 15.88 -37.96 -7.24
C GLU A 187 15.48 -36.68 -7.99
N VAL A 188 16.31 -36.28 -8.97
CA VAL A 188 16.02 -35.16 -9.87
C VAL A 188 15.23 -35.66 -11.08
N ARG A 189 14.10 -35.03 -11.34
CA ARG A 189 13.20 -35.36 -12.45
C ARG A 189 12.95 -34.16 -13.34
N THR A 190 12.43 -34.43 -14.54
CA THR A 190 12.07 -33.40 -15.52
C THR A 190 10.61 -33.54 -15.91
N ILE A 191 9.87 -32.43 -15.87
CA ILE A 191 8.46 -32.36 -16.27
C ILE A 191 8.30 -31.31 -17.37
N ARG A 192 7.61 -31.68 -18.45
CA ARG A 192 7.29 -30.76 -19.55
C ARG A 192 5.86 -30.28 -19.43
N ALA A 193 5.63 -28.97 -19.57
CA ALA A 193 4.30 -28.38 -19.48
C ALA A 193 4.09 -27.20 -20.45
N ARG A 194 2.88 -27.06 -21.01
CA ARG A 194 2.54 -25.91 -21.89
C ARG A 194 2.39 -24.61 -21.10
N ARG A 195 1.88 -24.69 -19.86
CA ARG A 195 1.64 -23.57 -18.95
C ARG A 195 2.08 -23.92 -17.53
N VAL A 196 2.40 -22.91 -16.73
CA VAL A 196 2.79 -23.07 -15.33
C VAL A 196 1.97 -22.14 -14.45
N ILE A 197 1.43 -22.66 -13.36
CA ILE A 197 0.75 -21.89 -12.30
C ILE A 197 1.59 -21.98 -11.03
N LEU A 198 2.20 -20.86 -10.64
CA LEU A 198 3.00 -20.73 -9.44
C LEU A 198 2.13 -20.32 -8.25
N ALA A 199 1.91 -21.26 -7.32
CA ALA A 199 1.06 -21.12 -6.13
C ALA A 199 1.84 -21.32 -4.82
N THR A 200 3.13 -20.94 -4.80
CA THR A 200 4.08 -21.21 -3.70
C THR A 200 3.87 -20.35 -2.44
N GLY A 201 2.96 -19.36 -2.49
CA GLY A 201 2.76 -18.38 -1.42
C GLY A 201 3.99 -17.50 -1.16
N ARG A 202 3.97 -16.74 -0.04
CA ARG A 202 5.08 -15.83 0.36
C ARG A 202 5.94 -16.35 1.50
N ARG A 203 5.50 -17.39 2.22
CA ARG A 203 6.21 -17.85 3.41
C ARG A 203 7.61 -18.42 3.11
N GLY A 204 7.96 -18.63 1.83
CA GLY A 204 9.33 -18.76 1.34
C GLY A 204 10.23 -19.62 2.23
N ALA A 205 11.49 -19.23 2.38
CA ALA A 205 12.39 -19.85 3.35
C ALA A 205 12.19 -19.19 4.72
N VAL A 206 12.16 -20.01 5.77
CA VAL A 206 12.35 -19.53 7.13
C VAL A 206 13.66 -18.76 7.19
N ARG A 207 13.66 -17.60 7.86
CA ARG A 207 14.91 -16.90 8.12
C ARG A 207 15.74 -17.78 9.04
N ARG A 208 16.96 -18.06 8.63
CA ARG A 208 17.93 -18.85 9.38
C ARG A 208 18.62 -17.95 10.41
N LEU A 209 19.09 -18.55 11.50
CA LEU A 209 20.00 -17.92 12.45
C LEU A 209 21.41 -17.79 11.85
N ASP A 210 21.76 -18.69 10.92
CA ASP A 210 23.09 -18.77 10.31
C ASP A 210 24.22 -18.88 11.35
N VAL A 211 23.98 -19.69 12.39
CA VAL A 211 24.93 -19.97 13.48
C VAL A 211 25.35 -21.44 13.49
N PRO A 212 26.55 -21.78 13.98
CA PRO A 212 26.94 -23.17 14.20
C PRO A 212 25.93 -23.92 15.09
N GLY A 213 25.60 -25.15 14.71
CA GLY A 213 24.64 -26.01 15.42
C GLY A 213 23.17 -25.74 15.16
N GLU A 214 22.82 -24.80 14.27
CA GLU A 214 21.44 -24.55 13.85
C GLU A 214 20.77 -25.78 13.19
N SER A 215 21.56 -26.71 12.63
CA SER A 215 21.04 -27.93 11.99
C SER A 215 20.70 -29.06 12.95
N LEU A 216 20.88 -28.88 14.27
CA LEU A 216 20.55 -29.89 15.28
C LEU A 216 19.02 -30.12 15.36
N ASP A 217 18.60 -31.34 15.67
CA ASP A 217 17.18 -31.75 15.72
C ASP A 217 16.35 -31.00 16.77
N LYS A 218 17.01 -30.46 17.79
CA LYS A 218 16.43 -29.61 18.83
C LYS A 218 16.02 -28.23 18.32
N VAL A 219 16.50 -27.79 17.15
CA VAL A 219 16.23 -26.47 16.57
C VAL A 219 15.04 -26.56 15.62
N ARG A 220 13.94 -25.90 15.99
CA ARG A 220 12.67 -25.92 15.25
C ARG A 220 12.27 -24.51 14.87
N TYR A 221 11.61 -24.39 13.72
CA TYR A 221 11.14 -23.11 13.18
C TYR A 221 9.64 -22.89 13.34
N THR A 222 8.97 -23.79 14.05
CA THR A 222 7.53 -23.80 14.23
C THR A 222 7.21 -24.50 15.54
N LEU A 223 6.30 -23.93 16.32
CA LEU A 223 5.70 -24.59 17.46
C LEU A 223 4.48 -25.40 17.00
N ARG A 224 4.50 -26.71 17.21
CA ARG A 224 3.36 -27.60 16.91
C ARG A 224 2.47 -27.78 18.13
N ASP A 225 3.02 -28.34 19.21
CA ASP A 225 2.32 -28.55 20.46
C ASP A 225 3.18 -28.03 21.63
N PRO A 226 2.72 -27.03 22.40
CA PRO A 226 3.40 -26.55 23.59
C PRO A 226 3.74 -27.67 24.60
N ALA A 227 2.89 -28.71 24.69
CA ALA A 227 3.06 -29.79 25.65
C ALA A 227 4.28 -30.68 25.37
N GLU A 228 4.81 -30.69 24.14
CA GLU A 228 6.06 -31.42 23.80
C GLU A 228 7.28 -30.88 24.57
N HIS A 229 7.20 -29.63 25.04
CA HIS A 229 8.29 -28.94 25.73
C HIS A 229 8.14 -28.93 27.26
N ALA A 230 7.09 -29.57 27.80
CA ALA A 230 6.85 -29.61 29.23
C ALA A 230 8.04 -30.20 30.00
N GLY A 231 8.51 -29.51 31.04
CA GLY A 231 9.67 -29.91 31.85
C GLY A 231 11.03 -29.76 31.16
N ARG A 232 11.11 -29.17 29.96
CA ARG A 232 12.35 -28.95 29.20
C ARG A 232 12.77 -27.48 29.23
N ARG A 233 14.07 -27.21 29.09
CA ARG A 233 14.62 -25.85 28.97
C ARG A 233 14.53 -25.37 27.52
N LEU A 234 13.55 -24.53 27.25
CA LEU A 234 13.23 -24.05 25.90
C LEU A 234 13.77 -22.64 25.68
N LEU A 235 14.57 -22.46 24.62
CA LEU A 235 14.94 -21.14 24.11
C LEU A 235 14.01 -20.76 22.95
N VAL A 236 13.24 -19.69 23.10
CA VAL A 236 12.47 -19.09 22.01
C VAL A 236 13.25 -17.89 21.48
N VAL A 237 13.49 -17.83 20.17
CA VAL A 237 14.24 -16.74 19.53
C VAL A 237 13.31 -15.88 18.68
N GLY A 238 13.12 -14.62 19.08
CA GLY A 238 12.27 -13.68 18.37
C GLY A 238 11.59 -12.68 19.29
N GLY A 239 10.89 -11.71 18.70
CA GLY A 239 10.20 -10.67 19.48
C GLY A 239 8.92 -10.17 18.84
N GLY A 240 8.31 -10.95 17.94
CA GLY A 240 6.97 -10.70 17.43
C GLY A 240 5.94 -11.62 18.08
N ASP A 241 4.67 -11.52 17.68
CA ASP A 241 3.59 -12.33 18.26
C ASP A 241 3.85 -13.82 18.28
N SER A 242 4.32 -14.40 17.17
CA SER A 242 4.58 -15.84 17.13
C SER A 242 5.64 -16.29 18.15
N ALA A 243 6.63 -15.44 18.44
CA ALA A 243 7.63 -15.72 19.47
C ALA A 243 7.01 -15.63 20.87
N VAL A 244 6.16 -14.63 21.10
CA VAL A 244 5.50 -14.43 22.39
C VAL A 244 4.45 -15.48 22.68
N GLU A 245 3.58 -15.79 21.71
CA GLU A 245 2.62 -16.89 21.79
C GLU A 245 3.37 -18.20 22.07
N THR A 246 4.43 -18.49 21.31
CA THR A 246 5.26 -19.69 21.55
C THR A 246 5.80 -19.73 22.98
N ALA A 247 6.40 -18.63 23.45
CA ALA A 247 7.00 -18.58 24.77
C ALA A 247 5.97 -18.74 25.90
N VAL A 248 4.86 -18.00 25.84
CA VAL A 248 3.83 -18.06 26.87
C VAL A 248 3.08 -19.38 26.83
N ASP A 249 2.71 -19.88 25.65
CA ASP A 249 1.96 -21.14 25.53
C ASP A 249 2.82 -22.34 25.99
N CYS A 250 4.13 -22.35 25.71
CA CYS A 250 5.04 -23.39 26.24
C CYS A 250 5.26 -23.26 27.76
N ALA A 251 5.35 -22.04 28.28
CA ALA A 251 5.43 -21.81 29.72
C ALA A 251 4.14 -22.25 30.43
N ASP A 252 2.97 -21.96 29.85
CA ASP A 252 1.65 -22.41 30.34
C ASP A 252 1.55 -23.95 30.32
N ALA A 253 2.25 -24.62 29.40
CA ALA A 253 2.36 -26.08 29.33
C ALA A 253 3.46 -26.67 30.24
N GLY A 254 4.21 -25.84 30.98
CA GLY A 254 5.21 -26.29 31.96
C GLY A 254 6.66 -26.36 31.47
N ALA A 255 7.00 -25.74 30.35
CA ALA A 255 8.39 -25.59 29.91
C ALA A 255 9.14 -24.49 30.70
N GLU A 256 10.45 -24.64 30.90
CA GLU A 256 11.31 -23.58 31.44
C GLU A 256 11.78 -22.69 30.28
N VAL A 257 11.09 -21.56 30.07
CA VAL A 257 11.22 -20.78 28.83
C VAL A 257 12.15 -19.58 29.00
N THR A 258 13.17 -19.50 28.14
CA THR A 258 13.92 -18.27 27.89
C THR A 258 13.54 -17.68 26.53
N LEU A 259 13.10 -16.43 26.50
CA LEU A 259 12.77 -15.68 25.28
C LEU A 259 13.90 -14.69 24.95
N ALA A 260 14.70 -15.00 23.93
CA ALA A 260 15.78 -14.16 23.46
C ALA A 260 15.33 -13.23 22.32
N TYR A 261 15.65 -11.94 22.44
CA TYR A 261 15.32 -10.95 21.42
C TYR A 261 16.41 -9.89 21.26
N ARG A 262 16.79 -9.64 19.99
CA ARG A 262 17.79 -8.63 19.62
C ARG A 262 17.44 -7.18 19.99
N GLY A 263 16.16 -6.88 20.21
CA GLY A 263 15.72 -5.53 20.54
C GLY A 263 15.81 -5.25 22.03
N ALA A 264 15.86 -3.97 22.40
CA ALA A 264 15.86 -3.55 23.79
C ALA A 264 14.51 -3.73 24.51
N GLU A 265 13.42 -3.93 23.75
CA GLU A 265 12.06 -4.13 24.29
C GLU A 265 11.16 -4.87 23.30
N PHE A 266 10.13 -5.56 23.80
CA PHE A 266 9.11 -6.22 22.97
C PHE A 266 8.04 -5.22 22.46
N SER A 267 8.39 -4.40 21.48
CA SER A 267 7.48 -3.40 20.90
C SER A 267 6.60 -3.90 19.75
N ARG A 268 6.86 -5.11 19.23
CA ARG A 268 6.18 -5.69 18.07
C ARG A 268 4.91 -6.52 18.37
N PRO A 269 4.80 -7.26 19.50
CA PRO A 269 3.63 -8.08 19.79
C PRO A 269 2.34 -7.27 19.91
N LYS A 270 1.20 -7.91 19.66
CA LYS A 270 -0.15 -7.36 19.91
C LYS A 270 -0.34 -7.05 21.38
N ALA A 271 -1.21 -6.09 21.72
CA ALA A 271 -1.48 -5.69 23.10
C ALA A 271 -1.85 -6.88 24.00
N LYS A 272 -2.74 -7.77 23.54
CA LYS A 272 -3.12 -9.00 24.25
C LYS A 272 -1.90 -9.89 24.56
N ASN A 273 -1.07 -10.16 23.57
CA ASN A 273 0.11 -11.02 23.73
C ASN A 273 1.19 -10.35 24.57
N LYS A 274 1.33 -9.02 24.45
CA LYS A 274 2.23 -8.23 25.30
C LYS A 274 1.82 -8.32 26.77
N ALA A 275 0.54 -8.15 27.08
CA ALA A 275 0.01 -8.30 28.43
C ALA A 275 0.23 -9.72 28.98
N ARG A 276 -0.01 -10.76 28.16
CA ARG A 276 0.28 -12.16 28.52
C ARG A 276 1.77 -12.36 28.85
N LEU A 277 2.66 -11.79 28.04
CA LEU A 277 4.10 -11.87 28.26
C LEU A 277 4.52 -11.13 29.53
N GLU A 278 4.03 -9.91 29.74
CA GLU A 278 4.32 -9.10 30.92
C GLU A 278 3.91 -9.84 32.21
N ALA A 279 2.73 -10.48 32.22
CA ALA A 279 2.30 -11.34 33.33
C ALA A 279 3.22 -12.56 33.51
N ALA A 280 3.57 -13.27 32.43
CA ALA A 280 4.44 -14.43 32.50
C ALA A 280 5.88 -14.09 32.97
N LEU A 281 6.38 -12.90 32.63
CA LEU A 281 7.66 -12.37 33.12
C LEU A 281 7.59 -12.02 34.61
N GLN A 282 6.51 -11.37 35.05
CA GLN A 282 6.31 -11.02 36.47
C GLN A 282 6.16 -12.26 37.36
N GLU A 283 5.49 -13.30 36.86
CA GLU A 283 5.31 -14.57 37.54
C GLU A 283 6.56 -15.48 37.47
N GLY A 284 7.61 -15.07 36.75
CA GLY A 284 8.84 -15.84 36.60
C GLY A 284 8.72 -17.09 35.72
N ARG A 285 7.60 -17.27 35.01
CA ARG A 285 7.35 -18.41 34.11
C ARG A 285 8.12 -18.31 32.80
N VAL A 286 8.41 -17.09 32.36
CA VAL A 286 9.25 -16.81 31.20
C VAL A 286 10.40 -15.92 31.65
N ARG A 287 11.62 -16.22 31.20
CA ARG A 287 12.78 -15.33 31.34
C ARG A 287 13.03 -14.61 30.01
N ALA A 288 13.29 -13.31 30.03
CA ALA A 288 13.61 -12.57 28.80
C ALA A 288 15.08 -12.18 28.74
N GLU A 289 15.73 -12.47 27.60
CA GLU A 289 17.08 -12.02 27.29
C GLU A 289 17.02 -10.98 26.16
N LEU A 290 16.90 -9.71 26.56
CA LEU A 290 16.82 -8.57 25.64
C LEU A 290 18.21 -8.13 25.18
N GLY A 291 18.27 -7.55 23.98
CA GLY A 291 19.51 -7.17 23.31
C GLY A 291 20.41 -8.37 22.99
N ALA A 292 19.88 -9.60 23.05
CA ALA A 292 20.65 -10.83 22.93
C ALA A 292 20.24 -11.63 21.68
N VAL A 293 21.23 -12.26 21.03
CA VAL A 293 21.03 -13.14 19.88
C VAL A 293 21.86 -14.42 20.03
N PRO A 294 21.36 -15.59 19.56
CA PRO A 294 22.18 -16.79 19.49
C PRO A 294 23.39 -16.58 18.58
N VAL A 295 24.54 -17.11 18.98
CA VAL A 295 25.78 -17.15 18.18
C VAL A 295 26.30 -18.57 17.96
N GLU A 296 25.92 -19.53 18.82
CA GLU A 296 26.25 -20.95 18.69
C GLU A 296 25.21 -21.80 19.44
N ILE A 297 24.84 -22.95 18.89
CA ILE A 297 23.92 -23.93 19.49
C ILE A 297 24.66 -25.26 19.64
N GLN A 298 24.62 -25.85 20.82
CA GLN A 298 25.17 -27.18 21.12
C GLN A 298 24.05 -28.10 21.63
N GLU A 299 24.34 -29.39 21.79
CA GLU A 299 23.36 -30.41 22.19
C GLU A 299 22.69 -30.10 23.54
N ASP A 300 23.44 -29.55 24.50
CA ASP A 300 23.01 -29.30 25.88
C ASP A 300 23.00 -27.82 26.31
N ARG A 301 23.48 -26.91 25.44
CA ARG A 301 23.59 -25.46 25.73
C ARG A 301 23.46 -24.58 24.49
N VAL A 302 23.16 -23.30 24.68
CA VAL A 302 23.18 -22.26 23.65
C VAL A 302 24.00 -21.07 24.13
N ALA A 303 24.87 -20.54 23.27
CA ALA A 303 25.59 -19.30 23.51
C ALA A 303 24.80 -18.11 22.91
N LEU A 304 24.58 -17.09 23.74
CA LEU A 304 23.95 -15.83 23.36
C LEU A 304 24.97 -14.68 23.44
N GLN A 305 24.92 -13.77 22.47
CA GLN A 305 25.70 -12.54 22.46
C GLN A 305 24.82 -11.33 22.78
N ARG A 306 25.26 -10.50 23.73
CA ARG A 306 24.68 -9.20 24.07
C ARG A 306 25.77 -8.13 23.98
N GLY A 307 25.73 -7.32 22.93
CA GLY A 307 26.80 -6.34 22.68
C GLY A 307 28.12 -7.05 22.39
N GLU A 308 29.14 -6.80 23.19
CA GLU A 308 30.45 -7.48 23.10
C GLU A 308 30.52 -8.74 23.98
N ASP A 309 29.61 -8.91 24.94
CA ASP A 309 29.61 -10.03 25.88
C ASP A 309 28.92 -11.26 25.30
N THR A 310 29.49 -12.44 25.53
CA THR A 310 28.89 -13.73 25.19
C THR A 310 28.69 -14.56 26.46
N PHE A 311 27.53 -15.19 26.61
CA PHE A 311 27.19 -16.03 27.75
C PHE A 311 26.40 -17.27 27.32
N GLU A 312 26.51 -18.35 28.09
CA GLU A 312 25.88 -19.63 27.78
C GLU A 312 24.68 -19.91 28.68
N LEU A 313 23.69 -20.59 28.12
CA LEU A 313 22.51 -21.08 28.82
C LEU A 313 22.36 -22.59 28.59
N PRO A 314 22.13 -23.39 29.64
CA PRO A 314 21.70 -24.78 29.47
C PRO A 314 20.38 -24.83 28.70
N ASN A 315 20.28 -25.72 27.71
CA ASN A 315 19.18 -25.70 26.76
C ASN A 315 18.88 -27.09 26.21
N ASP A 316 17.61 -27.46 26.15
CA ASP A 316 17.16 -28.75 25.60
C ASP A 316 16.48 -28.59 24.24
N ASP A 317 15.74 -27.49 24.01
CA ASP A 317 15.05 -27.19 22.76
C ASP A 317 15.22 -25.73 22.33
N VAL A 318 15.23 -25.46 21.02
CA VAL A 318 15.25 -24.11 20.46
C VAL A 318 14.10 -23.94 19.47
N ILE A 319 13.24 -22.93 19.68
CA ILE A 319 12.21 -22.55 18.71
C ILE A 319 12.50 -21.16 18.15
N VAL A 320 12.74 -21.09 16.86
CA VAL A 320 13.11 -19.87 16.14
C VAL A 320 11.89 -19.25 15.47
N GLN A 321 11.49 -18.06 15.93
CA GLN A 321 10.32 -17.30 15.48
C GLN A 321 10.72 -15.91 14.93
N ILE A 322 11.72 -15.89 14.04
CA ILE A 322 12.28 -14.65 13.46
C ILE A 322 11.67 -14.24 12.12
N GLY A 323 10.68 -15.00 11.64
CA GLY A 323 9.90 -14.75 10.43
C GLY A 323 10.47 -15.41 9.17
N THR A 324 9.90 -15.09 8.03
CA THR A 324 10.26 -15.68 6.73
C THR A 324 10.77 -14.63 5.75
N THR A 325 11.40 -15.07 4.65
CA THR A 325 11.78 -14.20 3.53
C THR A 325 11.08 -14.65 2.25
N LEU A 326 10.69 -13.67 1.44
CA LEU A 326 10.17 -13.93 0.10
C LEU A 326 11.31 -14.51 -0.76
N PRO A 327 11.09 -15.55 -1.57
CA PRO A 327 12.18 -16.24 -2.26
C PRO A 327 12.60 -15.48 -3.53
N TYR A 328 13.16 -14.27 -3.39
CA TYR A 328 13.54 -13.41 -4.52
C TYR A 328 14.51 -14.08 -5.49
N GLY A 329 15.49 -14.83 -4.97
CA GLY A 329 16.44 -15.56 -5.80
C GLY A 329 15.74 -16.54 -6.73
N PHE A 330 14.76 -17.28 -6.21
CA PHE A 330 13.94 -18.20 -6.98
C PHE A 330 13.10 -17.46 -8.03
N LEU A 331 12.32 -16.45 -7.64
CA LEU A 331 11.49 -15.69 -8.59
C LEU A 331 12.32 -15.02 -9.70
N ARG A 332 13.50 -14.51 -9.37
CA ARG A 332 14.41 -13.90 -10.34
C ARG A 332 15.03 -14.93 -11.28
N ARG A 333 15.35 -16.14 -10.81
CA ARG A 333 15.80 -17.25 -11.65
C ARG A 333 14.72 -17.66 -12.65
N LEU A 334 13.46 -17.68 -12.23
CA LEU A 334 12.30 -17.88 -13.11
C LEU A 334 12.07 -16.72 -14.10
N GLY A 335 12.84 -15.63 -14.05
CA GLY A 335 12.71 -14.47 -14.94
C GLY A 335 11.56 -13.51 -14.57
N ILE A 336 10.94 -13.66 -13.40
CA ILE A 336 9.81 -12.84 -12.96
C ILE A 336 10.31 -11.47 -12.48
N LYS A 337 9.72 -10.40 -13.02
CA LYS A 337 10.00 -9.01 -12.65
C LYS A 337 9.09 -8.58 -11.50
N MET A 338 9.64 -7.83 -10.55
CA MET A 338 8.91 -7.29 -9.40
C MET A 338 8.24 -5.95 -9.72
N ALA A 339 7.11 -5.67 -9.06
CA ALA A 339 6.41 -4.39 -9.16
C ALA A 339 7.28 -3.26 -8.58
N GLY A 340 7.77 -2.34 -9.45
CA GLY A 340 8.55 -1.16 -9.02
C GLY A 340 9.74 -0.82 -9.91
N GLN A 341 10.21 -1.73 -10.75
CA GLN A 341 11.34 -1.46 -11.66
C GLN A 341 10.98 -0.41 -12.73
N MET A 342 11.84 0.61 -12.89
CA MET A 342 11.69 1.59 -13.96
C MET A 342 12.13 0.95 -15.29
N ASP A 343 11.25 0.95 -16.28
CA ASP A 343 11.51 0.43 -17.62
C ASP A 343 11.31 1.53 -18.67
N ALA A 344 11.74 1.27 -19.92
CA ALA A 344 11.66 2.25 -21.00
C ALA A 344 10.22 2.70 -21.26
N LEU A 345 9.24 1.79 -21.18
CA LEU A 345 7.83 2.12 -21.37
C LEU A 345 7.33 3.09 -20.29
N ARG A 346 7.75 2.90 -19.04
CA ARG A 346 7.43 3.82 -17.94
C ARG A 346 8.06 5.19 -18.16
N ALA A 347 9.32 5.24 -18.55
CA ALA A 347 10.00 6.49 -18.85
C ALA A 347 9.29 7.23 -20.00
N THR A 348 8.95 6.54 -21.08
CA THR A 348 8.21 7.11 -22.21
C THR A 348 6.83 7.61 -21.79
N TRP A 349 6.08 6.89 -20.96
CA TRP A 349 4.80 7.36 -20.42
C TRP A 349 4.95 8.66 -19.61
N ILE A 350 5.93 8.71 -18.71
CA ILE A 350 6.18 9.89 -17.87
C ILE A 350 6.56 11.09 -18.74
N LEU A 351 7.45 10.89 -19.71
CA LEU A 351 7.87 11.95 -20.64
C LEU A 351 6.71 12.41 -21.54
N SER A 352 5.89 11.49 -22.04
CA SER A 352 4.74 11.82 -22.89
C SER A 352 3.65 12.57 -22.11
N PHE A 353 3.38 12.14 -20.87
CA PHE A 353 2.44 12.84 -19.99
C PHE A 353 2.97 14.22 -19.58
N ALA A 354 4.27 14.32 -19.27
CA ALA A 354 4.93 15.59 -18.99
C ALA A 354 4.82 16.54 -20.21
N ALA A 355 5.08 16.06 -21.41
CA ALA A 355 4.92 16.83 -22.64
C ALA A 355 3.47 17.28 -22.88
N LEU A 356 2.49 16.40 -22.66
CA LEU A 356 1.07 16.74 -22.79
C LEU A 356 0.64 17.80 -21.76
N THR A 357 0.99 17.61 -20.49
CA THR A 357 0.70 18.59 -19.44
C THR A 357 1.43 19.91 -19.65
N TYR A 358 2.62 19.87 -20.24
CA TYR A 358 3.35 21.06 -20.63
C TYR A 358 2.58 21.81 -21.69
N CYS A 359 2.14 21.12 -22.76
CA CYS A 359 1.33 21.72 -23.79
C CYS A 359 0.05 22.35 -23.23
N PHE A 360 -0.63 21.66 -22.31
CA PHE A 360 -1.81 22.19 -21.64
C PHE A 360 -1.51 23.41 -20.75
N TYR A 361 -0.41 23.38 -19.98
CA TYR A 361 0.05 24.50 -19.17
C TYR A 361 0.36 25.73 -20.04
N VAL A 362 1.05 25.52 -21.18
CA VAL A 362 1.36 26.58 -22.14
C VAL A 362 0.07 27.17 -22.72
N LEU A 363 -0.87 26.33 -23.18
CA LEU A 363 -2.18 26.78 -23.67
C LEU A 363 -2.94 27.63 -22.63
N LYS A 364 -2.85 27.24 -21.35
CA LYS A 364 -3.55 27.91 -20.26
C LYS A 364 -2.91 29.25 -19.86
N HIS A 365 -1.59 29.31 -19.77
CA HIS A 365 -0.91 30.43 -19.10
C HIS A 365 0.02 31.25 -20.02
N LYS A 366 0.52 30.67 -21.11
CA LYS A 366 1.50 31.30 -21.99
C LYS A 366 1.20 30.97 -23.45
N LYS A 367 0.03 31.42 -23.93
CA LYS A 367 -0.46 31.23 -25.31
C LYS A 367 0.57 31.61 -26.39
N GLY A 368 1.59 32.41 -26.08
CA GLY A 368 2.70 32.79 -26.96
C GLY A 368 3.96 31.90 -26.91
N PHE A 369 3.94 30.75 -26.23
CA PHE A 369 5.11 29.89 -26.05
C PHE A 369 4.96 28.58 -26.84
N PHE A 370 6.10 28.00 -27.27
CA PHE A 370 6.09 26.82 -28.15
C PHE A 370 5.34 25.63 -27.53
N PRO A 371 4.46 24.93 -28.29
CA PRO A 371 4.20 25.06 -29.74
C PRO A 371 3.00 25.94 -30.13
N PHE A 372 2.51 26.82 -29.26
CA PHE A 372 1.25 27.56 -29.45
C PHE A 372 1.42 29.03 -29.78
N GLY A 373 2.66 29.53 -29.89
CA GLY A 373 2.93 30.92 -30.23
C GLY A 373 2.54 31.29 -31.66
N GLU A 374 2.48 32.60 -31.93
CA GLU A 374 2.25 33.10 -33.29
C GLU A 374 3.37 32.63 -34.22
N GLY A 375 3.02 31.91 -35.28
CA GLY A 375 3.96 31.30 -36.23
C GLY A 375 4.40 29.86 -35.88
N ASP A 376 4.00 29.33 -34.72
CA ASP A 376 4.26 27.93 -34.37
C ASP A 376 3.25 26.97 -35.02
N VAL A 377 3.62 25.69 -35.09
CA VAL A 377 2.82 24.61 -35.72
C VAL A 377 1.41 24.49 -35.14
N LEU A 378 1.21 24.81 -33.86
CA LEU A 378 -0.10 24.76 -33.19
C LEU A 378 -0.63 26.15 -32.79
N GLY A 379 -0.11 27.23 -33.40
CA GLY A 379 -0.53 28.60 -33.09
C GLY A 379 -2.01 28.91 -33.32
N PHE A 380 -2.72 28.08 -34.10
CA PHE A 380 -4.17 28.20 -34.32
C PHE A 380 -5.02 27.64 -33.17
N VAL A 381 -4.46 26.77 -32.32
CA VAL A 381 -5.21 26.04 -31.27
C VAL A 381 -5.79 26.95 -30.18
N PRO A 382 -5.09 27.99 -29.67
CA PRO A 382 -5.67 28.90 -28.70
C PRO A 382 -6.99 29.53 -29.16
N GLY A 383 -7.05 29.97 -30.42
CA GLY A 383 -8.26 30.57 -31.01
C GLY A 383 -9.42 29.58 -31.16
N LEU A 384 -9.16 28.28 -31.35
CA LEU A 384 -10.22 27.25 -31.39
C LEU A 384 -10.87 27.00 -30.03
N LEU A 385 -10.15 27.27 -28.94
CA LEU A 385 -10.64 27.08 -27.57
C LEU A 385 -11.35 28.33 -27.04
N GLU A 386 -11.24 29.45 -27.75
CA GLU A 386 -11.93 30.69 -27.42
C GLU A 386 -13.37 30.66 -27.92
N VAL A 387 -14.30 30.68 -26.97
CA VAL A 387 -15.75 30.63 -27.25
C VAL A 387 -16.44 31.74 -26.48
N ASP A 388 -17.31 32.48 -27.14
CA ASP A 388 -18.19 33.42 -26.47
C ASP A 388 -19.48 32.71 -26.03
N LEU A 389 -19.70 32.67 -24.71
CA LEU A 389 -20.91 32.08 -24.12
C LEU A 389 -22.04 33.12 -23.96
N GLY A 390 -21.86 34.34 -24.46
CA GLY A 390 -22.81 35.45 -24.38
C GLY A 390 -22.73 36.26 -23.09
N PHE A 391 -22.28 35.67 -21.99
CA PHE A 391 -22.04 36.36 -20.70
C PHE A 391 -20.56 36.48 -20.33
N ARG A 392 -19.70 35.69 -20.96
CA ARG A 392 -18.23 35.79 -20.89
C ARG A 392 -17.62 35.08 -22.08
N THR A 393 -16.42 35.51 -22.46
CA THR A 393 -15.52 34.71 -23.28
C THR A 393 -14.83 33.66 -22.40
N VAL A 394 -14.72 32.44 -22.92
CA VAL A 394 -14.00 31.33 -22.28
C VAL A 394 -12.82 30.91 -23.14
N ASP A 395 -11.82 30.29 -22.52
CA ASP A 395 -10.60 29.84 -23.19
C ASP A 395 -10.15 28.46 -22.68
N ALA A 396 -8.92 28.06 -23.01
CA ALA A 396 -8.32 26.80 -22.59
C ALA A 396 -8.36 26.55 -21.07
N SER A 397 -8.32 27.59 -20.23
CA SER A 397 -8.39 27.44 -18.77
C SER A 397 -9.76 26.93 -18.33
N PHE A 398 -10.83 27.50 -18.90
CA PHE A 398 -12.21 27.09 -18.63
C PHE A 398 -12.45 25.65 -19.08
N TRP A 399 -12.02 25.29 -20.30
CA TRP A 399 -12.15 23.91 -20.77
C TRP A 399 -11.34 22.93 -19.94
N GLY A 400 -10.20 23.37 -19.39
CA GLY A 400 -9.45 22.64 -18.37
C GLY A 400 -10.28 22.29 -17.14
N THR A 401 -10.97 23.28 -16.56
CA THR A 401 -11.80 23.08 -15.38
C THR A 401 -13.05 22.25 -15.69
N VAL A 402 -13.62 22.36 -16.90
CA VAL A 402 -14.68 21.47 -17.40
C VAL A 402 -14.21 20.02 -17.45
N VAL A 403 -13.10 19.74 -18.14
CA VAL A 403 -12.55 18.38 -18.28
C VAL A 403 -12.21 17.80 -16.91
N TYR A 404 -11.57 18.60 -16.05
CA TYR A 404 -11.23 18.18 -14.68
C TYR A 404 -12.47 17.81 -13.87
N SER A 405 -13.53 18.63 -13.94
CA SER A 405 -14.79 18.39 -13.22
C SER A 405 -15.57 17.20 -13.80
N ALA A 406 -15.53 17.00 -15.11
CA ALA A 406 -16.12 15.85 -15.79
C ALA A 406 -15.41 14.53 -15.42
N LEU A 407 -14.07 14.53 -15.32
CA LEU A 407 -13.31 13.38 -14.84
C LEU A 407 -13.68 13.01 -13.41
N ILE A 408 -13.74 13.99 -12.51
CA ILE A 408 -14.16 13.76 -11.12
C ILE A 408 -15.60 13.23 -11.06
N LEU A 409 -16.51 13.71 -11.90
CA LEU A 409 -17.87 13.20 -11.98
C LEU A 409 -17.91 11.74 -12.45
N GLY A 410 -17.31 11.44 -13.60
CA GLY A 410 -17.34 10.09 -14.19
C GLY A 410 -16.66 9.05 -13.30
N PHE A 411 -15.43 9.32 -12.85
CA PHE A 411 -14.71 8.42 -11.96
C PHE A 411 -15.27 8.44 -10.53
N GLY A 412 -15.87 9.55 -10.09
CA GLY A 412 -16.58 9.64 -8.81
C GLY A 412 -17.84 8.79 -8.77
N ILE A 413 -18.65 8.76 -9.84
CA ILE A 413 -19.79 7.86 -9.95
C ILE A 413 -19.33 6.39 -9.95
N ARG A 414 -18.25 6.08 -10.67
CA ARG A 414 -17.64 4.74 -10.64
C ARG A 414 -17.23 4.35 -9.22
N ALA A 415 -16.55 5.24 -8.50
CA ALA A 415 -16.12 4.99 -7.12
C ALA A 415 -17.31 4.87 -6.15
N TYR A 416 -18.34 5.70 -6.31
CA TYR A 416 -19.59 5.63 -5.55
C TYR A 416 -20.28 4.26 -5.70
N ARG A 417 -20.30 3.70 -6.91
CA ARG A 417 -20.87 2.37 -7.18
C ARG A 417 -19.99 1.24 -6.62
N LYS A 418 -18.67 1.40 -6.67
CA LYS A 418 -17.70 0.42 -6.17
C LYS A 418 -17.74 0.26 -4.65
N TYR A 419 -18.02 1.33 -3.90
CA TYR A 419 -17.94 1.34 -2.45
C TYR A 419 -19.33 1.43 -1.79
N PRO A 420 -19.93 0.29 -1.36
CA PRO A 420 -21.30 0.27 -0.82
C PRO A 420 -21.56 1.02 0.50
N LEU A 421 -20.56 1.20 1.38
CA LEU A 421 -20.77 1.83 2.70
C LEU A 421 -21.31 3.25 2.60
N ALA A 422 -22.23 3.60 3.50
CA ALA A 422 -22.92 4.89 3.51
C ALA A 422 -21.96 6.08 3.67
N GLU A 423 -20.93 5.93 4.49
CA GLU A 423 -19.90 6.94 4.72
C GLU A 423 -19.09 7.22 3.45
N GLN A 424 -18.76 6.17 2.67
CA GLN A 424 -18.08 6.33 1.39
C GLN A 424 -18.98 6.97 0.34
N LYS A 425 -20.26 6.59 0.29
CA LYS A 425 -21.25 7.24 -0.57
C LYS A 425 -21.34 8.74 -0.30
N ARG A 426 -21.49 9.14 0.97
CA ARG A 426 -21.49 10.55 1.38
C ARG A 426 -20.20 11.27 1.00
N ARG A 427 -19.06 10.59 1.15
CA ARG A 427 -17.75 11.14 0.79
C ARG A 427 -17.62 11.44 -0.71
N TYR A 428 -17.96 10.50 -1.59
CA TYR A 428 -17.89 10.74 -3.03
C TYR A 428 -18.92 11.76 -3.50
N LEU A 429 -20.12 11.80 -2.90
CA LEU A 429 -21.09 12.87 -3.16
C LEU A 429 -20.56 14.24 -2.74
N SER A 430 -19.93 14.33 -1.57
CA SER A 430 -19.26 15.56 -1.10
C SER A 430 -18.17 16.01 -2.08
N LEU A 431 -17.30 15.10 -2.53
CA LEU A 431 -16.22 15.44 -3.47
C LEU A 431 -16.75 15.96 -4.81
N ILE A 432 -17.72 15.25 -5.40
CA ILE A 432 -18.32 15.63 -6.68
C ILE A 432 -19.05 16.97 -6.52
N GLY A 433 -19.86 17.12 -5.47
CA GLY A 433 -20.59 18.34 -5.18
C GLY A 433 -19.66 19.53 -4.96
N PHE A 434 -18.58 19.36 -4.19
CA PHE A 434 -17.64 20.43 -3.93
C PHE A 434 -16.90 20.87 -5.19
N GLN A 435 -16.49 19.92 -6.04
CA GLN A 435 -15.88 20.23 -7.32
C GLN A 435 -16.84 21.02 -8.23
N TRP A 436 -18.06 20.52 -8.42
CA TRP A 436 -19.00 21.12 -9.37
C TRP A 436 -19.61 22.43 -8.88
N VAL A 437 -19.83 22.58 -7.58
CA VAL A 437 -20.40 23.81 -7.01
C VAL A 437 -19.31 24.83 -6.73
N PHE A 438 -18.33 24.50 -5.89
CA PHE A 438 -17.42 25.49 -5.33
C PHE A 438 -16.11 25.68 -6.11
N LEU A 439 -15.73 24.72 -6.97
CA LEU A 439 -14.51 24.81 -7.78
C LEU A 439 -14.78 25.02 -9.28
N PHE A 440 -16.01 24.82 -9.74
CA PHE A 440 -16.42 25.06 -11.12
C PHE A 440 -17.60 26.05 -11.21
N GLY A 441 -18.79 25.67 -10.73
CA GLY A 441 -20.00 26.48 -10.92
C GLY A 441 -19.91 27.89 -10.34
N VAL A 442 -19.46 28.04 -9.09
CA VAL A 442 -19.32 29.35 -8.47
C VAL A 442 -18.21 30.17 -9.14
N PRO A 443 -16.96 29.71 -9.28
CA PRO A 443 -15.90 30.55 -9.83
C PRO A 443 -16.00 30.78 -11.35
N GLU A 444 -16.47 29.79 -12.11
CA GLU A 444 -16.45 29.83 -13.59
C GLU A 444 -17.77 30.29 -14.22
N LEU A 445 -18.91 30.08 -13.56
CA LEU A 445 -20.21 30.46 -14.13
C LEU A 445 -20.84 31.63 -13.39
N LEU A 446 -20.88 31.59 -12.06
CA LEU A 446 -21.60 32.59 -11.25
C LEU A 446 -20.77 33.85 -10.97
N ALA A 447 -19.53 33.69 -10.50
CA ALA A 447 -18.67 34.80 -10.11
C ALA A 447 -18.40 35.82 -11.23
N PRO A 448 -18.22 35.41 -12.52
CA PRO A 448 -18.03 36.36 -13.62
C PRO A 448 -19.23 37.29 -13.85
N LEU A 449 -20.42 36.92 -13.36
CA LEU A 449 -21.63 37.74 -13.47
C LEU A 449 -21.73 38.82 -12.38
N ILE A 450 -20.94 38.70 -11.31
CA ILE A 450 -21.11 39.48 -10.07
C ILE A 450 -19.83 40.22 -9.68
N ILE A 451 -18.66 39.68 -10.02
CA ILE A 451 -17.36 40.16 -9.55
C ILE A 451 -16.41 40.29 -10.75
N GLU A 452 -15.75 41.44 -10.89
CA GLU A 452 -14.77 41.70 -11.97
C GLU A 452 -13.58 40.71 -11.98
N ARG A 453 -13.22 40.16 -10.81
CA ARG A 453 -12.09 39.23 -10.62
C ARG A 453 -12.58 37.87 -10.10
N PRO A 454 -13.27 37.06 -10.92
CA PRO A 454 -13.98 35.86 -10.47
C PRO A 454 -13.05 34.77 -9.90
N TRP A 455 -11.82 34.66 -10.41
CA TRP A 455 -10.81 33.71 -9.93
C TRP A 455 -10.42 33.90 -8.45
N LYS A 456 -10.70 35.07 -7.85
CA LYS A 456 -10.41 35.29 -6.43
C LYS A 456 -11.28 34.48 -5.47
N VAL A 457 -12.43 34.00 -5.93
CA VAL A 457 -13.28 33.13 -5.12
C VAL A 457 -12.55 31.83 -4.74
N TYR A 458 -11.57 31.39 -5.53
CA TYR A 458 -10.71 30.25 -5.19
C TYR A 458 -9.89 30.45 -3.91
N ALA A 459 -9.65 31.69 -3.45
CA ALA A 459 -8.94 31.94 -2.19
C ALA A 459 -9.68 31.39 -0.95
N LEU A 460 -11.01 31.23 -1.03
CA LEU A 460 -11.82 30.66 0.05
C LEU A 460 -11.74 29.13 0.08
N THR A 461 -11.60 28.49 -1.09
CA THR A 461 -11.64 27.03 -1.25
C THR A 461 -10.26 26.38 -1.35
N VAL A 462 -9.27 27.14 -1.80
CA VAL A 462 -7.85 26.79 -1.89
C VAL A 462 -7.05 27.85 -1.13
N PRO A 463 -7.03 27.78 0.22
CA PRO A 463 -6.38 28.81 1.04
C PRO A 463 -4.86 28.68 1.05
N TRP A 464 -4.20 29.73 1.57
CA TRP A 464 -2.79 29.68 1.94
C TRP A 464 -2.55 28.55 2.96
N PRO A 465 -1.45 27.80 2.89
CA PRO A 465 -0.23 27.99 2.08
C PRO A 465 -0.25 27.33 0.69
N LEU A 466 -1.37 26.75 0.25
CA LEU A 466 -1.47 26.08 -1.07
C LEU A 466 -1.80 27.04 -2.21
N SER A 467 -2.09 28.30 -1.92
CA SER A 467 -2.40 29.31 -2.94
C SER A 467 -1.92 30.67 -2.46
N ILE A 468 -1.36 31.45 -3.38
CA ILE A 468 -0.98 32.84 -3.14
C ILE A 468 -1.98 33.83 -3.74
N TRP A 469 -3.07 33.36 -4.35
CA TRP A 469 -3.98 34.19 -5.15
C TRP A 469 -4.70 35.29 -4.34
N SER A 470 -4.84 35.13 -3.02
CA SER A 470 -5.32 36.20 -2.13
C SER A 470 -4.31 37.35 -1.95
N LEU A 471 -3.02 37.11 -2.23
CA LEU A 471 -1.90 38.03 -2.00
C LEU A 471 -1.53 38.87 -3.24
N VAL A 472 -1.96 38.43 -4.44
CA VAL A 472 -1.52 39.00 -5.74
C VAL A 472 -2.03 40.43 -6.00
N ASP A 473 -3.04 40.88 -5.26
CA ASP A 473 -3.63 42.23 -5.35
C ASP A 473 -3.44 43.00 -4.04
N ALA A 474 -2.23 42.96 -3.52
CA ALA A 474 -1.81 43.85 -2.45
C ALA A 474 -1.77 45.33 -2.93
N PRO A 475 -1.79 46.34 -2.04
CA PRO A 475 -2.03 47.74 -2.39
C PRO A 475 -1.11 48.33 -3.46
N GLY A 476 0.14 47.88 -3.57
CA GLY A 476 1.07 48.29 -4.62
C GLY A 476 0.95 47.54 -5.95
N TRP A 477 0.16 46.47 -5.99
CA TRP A 477 -0.02 45.59 -7.16
C TRP A 477 -1.44 45.61 -7.72
N THR A 478 -2.39 46.28 -7.05
CA THR A 478 -3.76 46.51 -7.53
C THR A 478 -3.78 47.50 -8.69
N PRO A 479 -4.42 47.15 -9.83
CA PRO A 479 -4.60 48.08 -10.97
C PRO A 479 -5.30 49.39 -10.61
N ASP A 480 -6.19 49.34 -9.62
CA ASP A 480 -7.00 50.42 -9.09
C ASP A 480 -6.35 51.13 -7.88
N GLY A 481 -5.23 50.63 -7.36
CA GLY A 481 -4.53 51.18 -6.18
C GLY A 481 -5.34 51.14 -4.88
N SER A 482 -6.52 50.49 -4.85
CA SER A 482 -7.40 50.48 -3.68
C SER A 482 -6.87 49.59 -2.56
N THR A 483 -6.35 50.22 -1.51
CA THR A 483 -5.93 49.55 -0.27
C THR A 483 -7.10 48.79 0.39
N ALA A 484 -8.33 49.29 0.29
CA ALA A 484 -9.50 48.65 0.87
C ALA A 484 -9.83 47.32 0.18
N THR A 485 -9.77 47.29 -1.16
CA THR A 485 -9.98 46.06 -1.96
C THR A 485 -8.89 45.04 -1.65
N ALA A 486 -7.63 45.48 -1.54
CA ALA A 486 -6.51 44.63 -1.17
C ALA A 486 -6.68 43.99 0.22
N LEU A 487 -7.01 44.82 1.23
CA LEU A 487 -7.24 44.35 2.60
C LEU A 487 -8.44 43.39 2.70
N GLY A 488 -9.51 43.63 1.92
CA GLY A 488 -10.67 42.75 1.87
C GLY A 488 -10.29 41.32 1.43
N TRP A 489 -9.56 41.18 0.33
CA TRP A 489 -9.16 39.86 -0.18
C TRP A 489 -8.09 39.18 0.67
N LEU A 490 -7.16 39.94 1.26
CA LEU A 490 -6.27 39.41 2.28
C LEU A 490 -7.04 38.88 3.49
N GLY A 491 -8.06 39.62 3.93
CA GLY A 491 -8.96 39.23 5.02
C GLY A 491 -9.68 37.91 4.71
N VAL A 492 -10.20 37.73 3.50
CA VAL A 492 -10.81 36.46 3.06
C VAL A 492 -9.81 35.31 3.10
N GLY A 493 -8.61 35.50 2.53
CA GLY A 493 -7.55 34.48 2.54
C GLY A 493 -7.10 34.12 3.96
N ALA A 494 -6.94 35.13 4.84
CA ALA A 494 -6.58 34.94 6.24
C ALA A 494 -7.68 34.23 7.04
N LEU A 495 -8.94 34.61 6.84
CA LEU A 495 -10.10 33.93 7.45
C LEU A 495 -10.13 32.46 7.04
N ALA A 496 -9.98 32.17 5.75
CA ALA A 496 -9.96 30.79 5.26
C ALA A 496 -8.81 29.98 5.86
N SER A 497 -7.59 30.54 5.85
CA SER A 497 -6.36 29.83 6.24
C SER A 497 -6.21 29.66 7.76
N PHE A 498 -6.52 30.70 8.54
CA PHE A 498 -6.22 30.75 9.98
C PHE A 498 -7.45 30.58 10.88
N VAL A 499 -8.66 30.61 10.32
CA VAL A 499 -9.90 30.39 11.10
C VAL A 499 -10.65 29.17 10.58
N LEU A 500 -11.07 29.15 9.32
CA LEU A 500 -11.91 28.09 8.77
C LEU A 500 -11.18 26.74 8.71
N ILE A 501 -9.94 26.70 8.21
CA ILE A 501 -9.15 25.46 8.17
C ILE A 501 -8.86 24.91 9.57
N PRO A 502 -8.34 25.68 10.55
CA PRO A 502 -8.14 25.17 11.90
C PRO A 502 -9.44 24.69 12.58
N LEU A 503 -10.55 25.42 12.41
CA LEU A 503 -11.85 25.00 12.92
C LEU A 503 -12.30 23.69 12.25
N TYR A 504 -12.12 23.55 10.95
CA TYR A 504 -12.42 22.31 10.23
C TYR A 504 -11.57 21.16 10.77
N VAL A 505 -10.25 21.36 10.88
CA VAL A 505 -9.28 20.35 11.34
C VAL A 505 -9.58 19.89 12.77
N ARG A 506 -10.07 20.78 13.65
CA ARG A 506 -10.48 20.45 15.02
C ARG A 506 -11.50 19.32 15.08
N TYR A 507 -12.49 19.35 14.18
CA TYR A 507 -13.62 18.41 14.18
C TYR A 507 -13.48 17.30 13.15
N ASN A 508 -12.75 17.54 12.06
CA ASN A 508 -12.69 16.64 10.91
C ASN A 508 -11.27 16.14 10.59
N GLY A 509 -10.25 16.51 11.37
CA GLY A 509 -8.87 16.15 11.11
C GLY A 509 -8.41 16.57 9.71
N GLU A 510 -7.75 15.66 9.00
CA GLU A 510 -7.28 15.89 7.63
C GLU A 510 -8.31 15.49 6.54
N ARG A 511 -9.61 15.29 6.89
CA ARG A 511 -10.64 14.87 5.92
C ARG A 511 -10.83 15.83 4.74
N PHE A 512 -10.40 17.09 4.87
CA PHE A 512 -10.44 18.07 3.79
C PHE A 512 -9.86 17.48 2.49
N CYS A 513 -8.74 16.78 2.60
CA CYS A 513 -8.03 16.11 1.50
C CYS A 513 -8.84 15.00 0.80
N SER A 514 -9.90 14.49 1.41
CA SER A 514 -10.70 13.35 0.92
C SER A 514 -12.17 13.69 0.68
N TYR A 515 -12.63 14.88 1.08
CA TYR A 515 -14.04 15.30 1.02
C TYR A 515 -14.29 16.60 0.24
N MET A 516 -13.30 17.50 0.15
CA MET A 516 -13.49 18.83 -0.46
C MET A 516 -12.36 19.27 -1.39
N CYS A 517 -11.11 18.89 -1.09
CA CYS A 517 -9.96 19.34 -1.87
C CYS A 517 -10.07 18.93 -3.35
N GLY A 518 -9.92 19.87 -4.29
CA GLY A 518 -9.93 19.58 -5.73
C GLY A 518 -8.86 18.56 -6.14
N CYS A 519 -7.61 18.78 -5.74
CA CYS A 519 -6.52 17.81 -5.93
C CYS A 519 -6.85 16.44 -5.34
N GLY A 520 -7.50 16.44 -4.17
CA GLY A 520 -7.99 15.23 -3.51
C GLY A 520 -9.10 14.54 -4.28
N GLY A 521 -9.99 15.29 -4.94
CA GLY A 521 -11.07 14.76 -5.77
C GLY A 521 -10.55 13.91 -6.92
N LEU A 522 -9.57 14.41 -7.67
CA LEU A 522 -8.97 13.62 -8.75
C LEU A 522 -8.20 12.40 -8.21
N ALA A 523 -7.43 12.59 -7.13
CA ALA A 523 -6.71 11.50 -6.46
C ALA A 523 -7.66 10.40 -5.95
N GLU A 524 -8.80 10.75 -5.39
CA GLU A 524 -9.77 9.81 -4.81
C GLU A 524 -10.63 9.10 -5.85
N THR A 525 -10.82 9.71 -7.01
CA THR A 525 -11.66 9.19 -8.09
C THR A 525 -10.80 8.47 -9.11
N LEU A 526 -10.20 9.18 -10.06
CA LEU A 526 -9.31 8.60 -11.07
C LEU A 526 -8.13 7.85 -10.43
N GLY A 527 -7.52 8.44 -9.40
CA GLY A 527 -6.39 7.84 -8.72
C GLY A 527 -6.72 6.55 -7.94
N ASP A 528 -7.99 6.26 -7.63
CA ASP A 528 -8.40 5.02 -6.94
C ASP A 528 -7.82 3.76 -7.60
N LEU A 529 -7.67 3.77 -8.92
CA LEU A 529 -7.09 2.66 -9.70
C LEU A 529 -5.69 2.23 -9.20
N TRP A 530 -4.92 3.16 -8.65
CA TRP A 530 -3.51 2.95 -8.30
C TRP A 530 -3.19 3.12 -6.81
N ARG A 531 -4.20 3.23 -5.92
CA ARG A 531 -3.96 3.45 -4.48
C ARG A 531 -3.10 2.38 -3.80
N HIS A 532 -3.13 1.15 -4.31
CA HIS A 532 -2.35 0.03 -3.78
C HIS A 532 -0.83 0.25 -3.94
N LEU A 533 -0.42 1.15 -4.86
CA LEU A 533 0.97 1.52 -5.12
C LEU A 533 1.50 2.64 -4.21
N ALA A 534 0.69 3.15 -3.26
CA ALA A 534 1.13 4.20 -2.34
C ALA A 534 2.43 3.77 -1.61
N PRO A 535 3.48 4.62 -1.53
CA PRO A 535 4.78 4.22 -1.03
C PRO A 535 4.70 3.92 0.47
N ARG A 536 5.48 2.96 0.98
CA ARG A 536 5.39 2.51 2.39
C ARG A 536 6.77 2.47 3.05
N GLY A 537 6.79 2.09 4.32
CA GLY A 537 8.03 1.91 5.07
C GLY A 537 8.67 3.20 5.58
N ALA A 538 9.74 3.05 6.35
CA ALA A 538 10.39 4.12 7.09
C ALA A 538 10.88 5.27 6.20
N THR A 539 11.40 4.95 5.00
CA THR A 539 11.86 5.96 4.03
C THR A 539 10.71 6.86 3.58
N SER A 540 9.52 6.30 3.31
CA SER A 540 8.32 7.09 2.97
C SER A 540 7.93 8.01 4.12
N TYR A 541 7.89 7.50 5.35
CA TYR A 541 7.55 8.33 6.51
C TYR A 541 8.54 9.48 6.73
N LYS A 542 9.84 9.27 6.46
CA LYS A 542 10.84 10.33 6.49
C LYS A 542 10.62 11.35 5.37
N ALA A 543 10.26 10.89 4.16
CA ALA A 543 10.01 11.75 3.00
C ALA A 543 8.80 12.68 3.20
N GLU A 544 7.85 12.35 4.09
CA GLU A 544 6.75 13.26 4.45
C GLU A 544 7.23 14.62 4.98
N TRP A 545 8.47 14.69 5.49
CA TRP A 545 9.07 15.94 5.93
C TRP A 545 9.21 16.99 4.80
N ALA A 546 9.31 16.56 3.54
CA ALA A 546 9.41 17.47 2.40
C ALA A 546 8.23 18.46 2.32
N GLY A 547 7.02 18.04 2.68
CA GLY A 547 5.84 18.91 2.66
C GLY A 547 5.94 20.01 3.72
N ARG A 548 6.57 19.73 4.85
CA ARG A 548 6.84 20.72 5.90
C ARG A 548 7.91 21.70 5.46
N VAL A 549 8.94 21.24 4.76
CA VAL A 549 9.95 22.13 4.15
C VAL A 549 9.28 23.12 3.21
N ILE A 550 8.44 22.64 2.29
CA ILE A 550 7.72 23.51 1.35
C ILE A 550 6.83 24.50 2.10
N PHE A 551 6.13 24.07 3.14
CA PHE A 551 5.35 24.97 4.00
C PHE A 551 6.21 26.05 4.65
N PHE A 552 7.33 25.68 5.29
CA PHE A 552 8.21 26.65 5.94
C PHE A 552 8.90 27.59 4.93
N LEU A 553 9.17 27.14 3.71
CA LEU A 553 9.65 27.99 2.61
C LEU A 553 8.57 28.94 2.09
N ALA A 554 7.30 28.56 2.13
CA ALA A 554 6.20 29.43 1.73
C ALA A 554 6.05 30.65 2.64
N ILE A 555 6.44 30.58 3.91
CA ILE A 555 6.36 31.69 4.88
C ILE A 555 7.24 32.89 4.48
N PRO A 556 8.58 32.77 4.32
CA PRO A 556 9.42 33.89 3.93
C PRO A 556 9.09 34.38 2.52
N VAL A 557 8.69 33.50 1.58
CA VAL A 557 8.23 33.91 0.25
C VAL A 557 6.97 34.77 0.34
N THR A 558 6.02 34.38 1.20
CA THR A 558 4.81 35.17 1.47
C THR A 558 5.16 36.52 2.11
N GLY A 559 6.11 36.53 3.05
CA GLY A 559 6.62 37.76 3.67
C GLY A 559 7.24 38.71 2.65
N LEU A 560 8.10 38.20 1.76
CA LEU A 560 8.72 38.99 0.70
C LEU A 560 7.69 39.57 -0.27
N ILE A 561 6.70 38.76 -0.68
CA ILE A 561 5.58 39.21 -1.52
C ILE A 561 4.82 40.36 -0.86
N LEU A 562 4.49 40.25 0.43
CA LEU A 562 3.81 41.31 1.18
C LEU A 562 4.70 42.53 1.41
N MET A 563 6.00 42.36 1.64
CA MET A 563 6.92 43.50 1.82
C MET A 563 7.08 44.31 0.53
N ASP A 564 7.26 43.64 -0.61
CA ASP A 564 7.32 44.27 -1.93
C ASP A 564 6.02 45.00 -2.25
N ALA A 565 4.88 44.33 -2.03
CA ALA A 565 3.60 44.90 -2.40
C ALA A 565 3.10 46.03 -1.49
N TRP A 566 3.70 46.24 -0.31
CA TRP A 566 3.50 47.42 0.54
C TRP A 566 4.58 48.50 0.35
N GLY A 567 5.51 48.29 -0.59
CA GLY A 567 6.58 49.25 -0.88
C GLY A 567 7.64 49.35 0.22
N PHE A 568 7.71 48.37 1.14
CA PHE A 568 8.78 48.32 2.15
C PHE A 568 10.14 47.96 1.55
N ILE A 569 10.15 47.31 0.39
CA ILE A 569 11.34 47.04 -0.40
C ILE A 569 11.20 47.84 -1.69
N ALA A 570 12.08 48.81 -1.92
CA ALA A 570 12.17 49.47 -3.22
C ALA A 570 12.67 48.44 -4.24
N GLY A 571 11.98 48.29 -5.38
CA GLY A 571 12.32 47.35 -6.45
C GLY A 571 13.76 47.54 -6.94
N GLY A 572 14.71 46.86 -6.28
CA GLY A 572 16.13 46.99 -6.50
C GLY A 572 16.62 45.94 -7.49
N ALA A 573 16.81 46.36 -8.74
CA ALA A 573 17.81 45.96 -9.75
C ALA A 573 18.15 44.47 -10.02
N LEU A 574 17.59 43.47 -9.34
CA LEU A 574 17.95 42.05 -9.55
C LEU A 574 16.76 41.14 -9.94
N TYR A 575 15.51 41.41 -9.55
CA TYR A 575 14.32 40.70 -10.05
C TYR A 575 13.00 41.40 -9.69
N ASP A 576 11.97 41.26 -10.54
CA ASP A 576 10.58 41.63 -10.24
C ASP A 576 9.94 40.54 -9.37
N THR A 577 9.68 40.84 -8.10
CA THR A 577 9.11 39.92 -7.10
C THR A 577 7.73 39.40 -7.51
N LYS A 578 6.91 40.23 -8.19
CA LYS A 578 5.58 39.86 -8.67
C LYS A 578 5.69 38.88 -9.84
N ALA A 579 6.54 39.20 -10.83
CA ALA A 579 6.78 38.32 -11.97
C ALA A 579 7.47 37.01 -11.56
N PHE A 580 8.41 37.07 -10.61
CA PHE A 580 9.06 35.91 -10.01
C PHE A 580 8.04 35.03 -9.28
N ALA A 581 7.26 35.61 -8.36
CA ALA A 581 6.25 34.86 -7.60
C ALA A 581 5.22 34.21 -8.54
N GLN A 582 4.69 34.92 -9.53
CA GLN A 582 3.71 34.37 -10.47
C GLN A 582 4.32 33.31 -11.40
N SER A 583 5.54 33.54 -11.91
CA SER A 583 6.19 32.62 -12.86
C SER A 583 6.73 31.35 -12.19
N TRP A 584 7.42 31.48 -11.06
CA TRP A 584 7.95 30.33 -10.33
C TRP A 584 6.83 29.49 -9.72
N TYR A 585 5.80 30.14 -9.16
CA TYR A 585 4.66 29.42 -8.60
C TYR A 585 3.91 28.65 -9.69
N GLY A 586 3.59 29.28 -10.82
CA GLY A 586 2.93 28.60 -11.94
C GLY A 586 3.77 27.45 -12.53
N LEU A 587 5.08 27.64 -12.72
CA LEU A 587 5.92 26.61 -13.35
C LEU A 587 6.24 25.46 -12.39
N VAL A 588 6.62 25.75 -11.15
CA VAL A 588 7.07 24.72 -10.22
C VAL A 588 5.90 24.10 -9.48
N VAL A 589 4.96 24.90 -8.97
CA VAL A 589 3.84 24.39 -8.17
C VAL A 589 2.75 23.83 -9.07
N ASP A 590 2.24 24.59 -10.04
CA ASP A 590 1.09 24.14 -10.86
C ASP A 590 1.50 23.11 -11.91
N PHE A 591 2.59 23.33 -12.66
CA PHE A 591 3.03 22.40 -13.70
C PHE A 591 3.81 21.20 -13.15
N TRP A 592 4.97 21.41 -12.52
CA TRP A 592 5.82 20.30 -12.08
C TRP A 592 5.21 19.49 -10.93
N LEU A 593 4.82 20.17 -9.85
CA LEU A 593 4.46 19.45 -8.63
C LEU A 593 2.99 18.99 -8.60
N ALA A 594 2.03 19.84 -8.98
CA ALA A 594 0.62 19.49 -8.96
C ALA A 594 0.19 18.64 -10.18
N SER A 595 0.78 18.85 -11.36
CA SER A 595 0.40 18.13 -12.59
C SER A 595 1.31 16.93 -12.89
N VAL A 596 2.62 17.14 -13.08
CA VAL A 596 3.54 16.05 -13.44
C VAL A 596 3.73 15.09 -12.26
N VAL A 597 4.20 15.56 -11.11
CA VAL A 597 4.35 14.72 -9.92
C VAL A 597 2.97 14.29 -9.39
N GLY A 598 1.98 15.18 -9.44
CA GLY A 598 0.67 14.95 -8.84
C GLY A 598 -0.28 14.06 -9.62
N VAL A 599 -0.09 13.78 -10.91
CA VAL A 599 -0.95 12.89 -11.71
C VAL A 599 -0.17 11.87 -12.52
N ALA A 600 0.94 12.25 -13.16
CA ALA A 600 1.73 11.33 -14.00
C ALA A 600 2.28 10.13 -13.20
N MET A 601 2.55 10.35 -11.92
CA MET A 601 3.12 9.37 -11.01
C MET A 601 2.09 8.40 -10.41
N TYR A 602 0.78 8.59 -10.62
CA TYR A 602 -0.23 7.69 -10.06
C TYR A 602 0.03 6.22 -10.37
N PRO A 603 0.36 5.82 -11.62
CA PRO A 603 0.61 4.42 -11.95
C PRO A 603 1.88 3.81 -11.32
N TYR A 604 2.67 4.60 -10.58
CA TYR A 604 3.96 4.17 -10.06
C TYR A 604 4.11 4.37 -8.55
N LEU A 605 3.66 5.52 -8.05
CA LEU A 605 3.78 5.93 -6.65
C LEU A 605 2.39 6.10 -5.99
N GLY A 606 1.34 5.64 -6.66
CA GLY A 606 -0.02 5.75 -6.17
C GLY A 606 -0.60 7.16 -6.21
N ASN A 607 -1.86 7.26 -5.79
CA ASN A 607 -2.72 8.41 -6.05
C ASN A 607 -2.51 9.62 -5.15
N ARG A 608 -1.67 9.51 -4.11
CA ARG A 608 -1.50 10.56 -3.09
C ARG A 608 -0.08 11.08 -3.00
N VAL A 609 0.79 10.83 -3.98
CA VAL A 609 2.20 11.27 -3.92
C VAL A 609 2.35 12.79 -3.72
N TRP A 610 1.64 13.62 -4.50
CA TRP A 610 1.62 15.08 -4.32
C TRP A 610 1.06 15.48 -2.95
N CYS A 611 -0.17 15.03 -2.65
CA CYS A 611 -0.84 15.36 -1.40
C CYS A 611 0.00 14.94 -0.19
N ARG A 612 0.69 13.79 -0.27
CA ARG A 612 1.42 13.23 0.85
C ARG A 612 2.74 13.94 1.11
N PHE A 613 3.55 14.13 0.08
CA PHE A 613 4.93 14.55 0.23
C PHE A 613 5.17 16.03 -0.02
N PHE A 614 4.29 16.71 -0.78
CA PHE A 614 4.62 18.02 -1.31
C PHE A 614 3.56 19.10 -1.08
N CYS A 615 2.31 18.73 -0.76
CA CYS A 615 1.24 19.69 -0.52
C CYS A 615 1.47 20.49 0.79
N PRO A 616 1.71 21.82 0.72
CA PRO A 616 1.97 22.63 1.90
C PRO A 616 0.73 22.82 2.78
N LEU A 617 -0.48 22.88 2.20
CA LEU A 617 -1.72 22.98 2.97
C LEU A 617 -1.97 21.73 3.79
N ARG A 618 -1.64 20.55 3.26
CA ARG A 618 -1.70 19.32 4.05
C ARG A 618 -0.69 19.36 5.19
N ALA A 619 0.57 19.75 4.93
CA ALA A 619 1.58 19.85 5.99
C ALA A 619 1.13 20.81 7.12
N TYR A 620 0.51 21.93 6.77
CA TYR A 620 -0.12 22.85 7.72
C TYR A 620 -1.24 22.15 8.53
N MET A 621 -2.19 21.48 7.86
CA MET A 621 -3.25 20.73 8.54
C MET A 621 -2.72 19.57 9.39
N GLU A 622 -1.66 18.88 8.97
CA GLU A 622 -1.00 17.80 9.72
C GLU A 622 -0.45 18.34 11.05
N MET A 623 0.24 19.49 11.02
CA MET A 623 0.77 20.14 12.22
C MET A 623 -0.33 20.55 13.21
N LEU A 624 -1.46 21.06 12.70
CA LEU A 624 -2.62 21.41 13.52
C LEU A 624 -3.29 20.15 14.09
N SER A 625 -3.64 19.21 13.22
CA SER A 625 -4.43 18.02 13.54
C SER A 625 -3.77 17.13 14.59
N LYS A 626 -2.43 17.08 14.65
CA LYS A 626 -1.68 16.40 15.73
C LYS A 626 -2.14 16.82 17.13
N ARG A 627 -2.41 18.11 17.32
CA ARG A 627 -2.77 18.71 18.62
C ARG A 627 -4.27 18.80 18.81
N ILE A 628 -5.03 19.18 17.77
CA ILE A 628 -6.43 19.58 17.93
C ILE A 628 -7.45 18.58 17.35
N SER A 629 -7.04 17.63 16.51
CA SER A 629 -8.00 16.68 15.89
C SER A 629 -8.62 15.75 16.92
N LYS A 630 -9.94 15.62 16.85
CA LYS A 630 -10.78 14.75 17.70
C LYS A 630 -11.09 13.38 17.09
N ILE A 631 -10.72 13.11 15.84
CA ILE A 631 -11.11 11.88 15.16
C ILE A 631 -9.96 10.87 15.18
N ALA A 632 -10.30 9.61 15.42
CA ALA A 632 -9.42 8.47 15.31
C ALA A 632 -10.08 7.35 14.49
N ILE A 633 -9.26 6.47 13.93
CA ILE A 633 -9.72 5.14 13.51
C ILE A 633 -9.42 4.20 14.65
N VAL A 634 -10.46 3.57 15.16
CA VAL A 634 -10.44 2.74 16.35
C VAL A 634 -10.35 1.27 15.93
N SER A 635 -9.59 0.47 16.68
CA SER A 635 -9.39 -0.95 16.39
C SER A 635 -9.89 -1.85 17.50
N ASN A 636 -10.50 -2.99 17.14
CA ASN A 636 -10.84 -4.07 18.07
C ASN A 636 -9.87 -5.27 17.96
N SER A 637 -10.12 -6.33 18.73
CA SER A 637 -9.26 -7.51 18.85
C SER A 637 -9.42 -8.55 17.74
N LYS A 638 -10.31 -8.36 16.76
CA LYS A 638 -10.62 -9.35 15.70
C LYS A 638 -9.56 -9.42 14.59
N CYS A 639 -8.43 -8.72 14.72
CA CYS A 639 -7.43 -8.60 13.66
C CYS A 639 -6.70 -9.92 13.35
N ILE A 640 -6.99 -10.50 12.18
CA ILE A 640 -6.32 -11.69 11.64
C ILE A 640 -5.01 -11.41 10.91
N GLY A 641 -4.66 -10.13 10.70
CA GLY A 641 -3.43 -9.76 10.00
C GLY A 641 -3.43 -10.04 8.49
N CYS A 642 -4.58 -9.93 7.83
CA CYS A 642 -4.69 -10.13 6.37
C CYS A 642 -4.09 -8.98 5.55
N GLY A 643 -3.89 -7.79 6.13
CA GLY A 643 -3.22 -6.65 5.49
C GLY A 643 -4.00 -5.86 4.44
N GLU A 644 -5.27 -6.19 4.17
CA GLU A 644 -6.09 -5.47 3.18
C GLU A 644 -6.28 -3.98 3.55
N CYS A 645 -6.45 -3.68 4.83
CA CYS A 645 -6.54 -2.29 5.32
C CYS A 645 -5.27 -1.47 5.01
N THR A 646 -4.09 -2.07 5.16
CA THR A 646 -2.81 -1.46 4.78
C THR A 646 -2.76 -1.31 3.26
N ARG A 647 -3.05 -2.36 2.50
CA ARG A 647 -3.01 -2.39 1.03
C ARG A 647 -3.81 -1.26 0.39
N PHE A 648 -5.05 -1.06 0.83
CA PHE A 648 -5.92 -0.01 0.29
C PHE A 648 -5.68 1.37 0.92
N CYS A 649 -4.75 1.50 1.87
CA CYS A 649 -4.39 2.80 2.43
C CYS A 649 -3.61 3.62 1.41
N GLN A 650 -4.26 4.65 0.89
CA GLN A 650 -3.72 5.59 -0.11
C GLN A 650 -2.59 6.46 0.42
N MET A 651 -2.54 6.63 1.75
CA MET A 651 -1.49 7.37 2.43
C MET A 651 -0.29 6.49 2.77
N GLY A 652 -0.27 5.23 2.34
CA GLY A 652 0.85 4.34 2.58
C GLY A 652 1.03 3.92 4.05
N ILE A 653 0.00 4.09 4.89
CA ILE A 653 0.06 3.79 6.32
C ILE A 653 -0.01 2.28 6.53
N ASP A 654 0.77 1.79 7.49
CA ASP A 654 0.63 0.43 8.00
C ASP A 654 -0.56 0.32 8.97
N VAL A 655 -1.76 0.31 8.41
CA VAL A 655 -3.00 0.19 9.17
C VAL A 655 -3.09 -1.14 9.92
N GLN A 656 -2.60 -2.22 9.30
CA GLN A 656 -2.55 -3.55 9.88
C GLN A 656 -1.77 -3.56 11.18
N GLY A 657 -0.57 -2.95 11.24
CA GLY A 657 0.22 -2.94 12.46
C GLY A 657 -0.50 -2.25 13.62
N PHE A 658 -1.21 -1.14 13.35
CA PHE A 658 -2.07 -0.50 14.35
C PHE A 658 -3.19 -1.44 14.82
N ALA A 659 -3.92 -2.03 13.87
CA ALA A 659 -5.01 -2.95 14.16
C ALA A 659 -4.56 -4.20 14.92
N GLN A 660 -3.39 -4.75 14.61
CA GLN A 660 -2.80 -5.88 15.33
C GLN A 660 -2.45 -5.49 16.77
N ARG A 661 -1.88 -4.30 16.98
CA ARG A 661 -1.57 -3.82 18.33
C ARG A 661 -2.78 -3.34 19.12
N GLU A 662 -3.99 -3.41 18.57
CA GLU A 662 -5.20 -2.81 19.16
C GLU A 662 -4.99 -1.33 19.48
N GLN A 663 -4.21 -0.66 18.62
CA GLN A 663 -3.87 0.74 18.76
C GLN A 663 -4.67 1.57 17.78
N ASP A 664 -5.40 2.55 18.32
CA ASP A 664 -6.06 3.56 17.52
C ASP A 664 -5.03 4.38 16.74
N PHE A 665 -5.33 4.67 15.48
CA PHE A 665 -4.50 5.54 14.67
C PHE A 665 -5.23 6.82 14.29
N HIS A 666 -4.56 7.94 14.53
CA HIS A 666 -5.07 9.29 14.39
C HIS A 666 -3.96 10.20 13.85
N ASN A 667 -4.25 11.48 13.61
CA ASN A 667 -3.25 12.41 13.05
C ASN A 667 -2.04 12.70 13.98
N GLY A 668 -2.09 12.22 15.23
CA GLY A 668 -1.01 12.36 16.20
C GLY A 668 0.10 11.32 16.01
N ASN A 669 -0.24 10.14 15.51
CA ASN A 669 0.68 9.01 15.33
C ASN A 669 0.74 8.52 13.87
N SER A 670 0.00 9.14 12.95
CA SER A 670 -0.06 8.75 11.55
C SER A 670 -0.42 9.91 10.62
N ALA A 671 -0.18 9.73 9.33
CA ALA A 671 -0.53 10.64 8.24
C ALA A 671 -2.00 10.47 7.74
N CYS A 672 -2.91 9.98 8.60
CA CYS A 672 -4.23 9.53 8.18
C CYS A 672 -5.15 10.68 7.72
N ILE A 673 -5.60 10.62 6.47
CA ILE A 673 -6.61 11.55 5.92
C ILE A 673 -8.06 11.12 6.21
N GLN A 674 -8.24 10.07 7.01
CA GLN A 674 -9.53 9.57 7.49
C GLN A 674 -10.54 9.30 6.37
N CYS A 675 -10.07 8.74 5.25
CA CYS A 675 -10.91 8.43 4.09
C CYS A 675 -11.85 7.23 4.32
N GLY A 676 -11.59 6.39 5.34
CA GLY A 676 -12.45 5.29 5.77
C GLY A 676 -12.42 4.02 4.91
N ILE A 677 -11.62 3.96 3.85
CA ILE A 677 -11.56 2.77 2.99
C ILE A 677 -11.00 1.55 3.71
N CYS A 678 -10.05 1.74 4.64
CA CYS A 678 -9.51 0.65 5.44
C CYS A 678 -10.57 -0.08 6.28
N ILE A 679 -11.62 0.63 6.70
CA ILE A 679 -12.78 0.07 7.39
C ILE A 679 -13.57 -0.81 6.43
N GLN A 680 -13.84 -0.28 5.23
CA GLN A 680 -14.63 -0.98 4.23
C GLN A 680 -14.02 -2.28 3.73
N VAL A 681 -12.71 -2.30 3.53
CA VAL A 681 -12.03 -3.50 3.01
C VAL A 681 -11.63 -4.48 4.11
N CYS A 682 -11.97 -4.19 5.37
CA CYS A 682 -11.64 -5.08 6.48
C CYS A 682 -12.66 -6.23 6.54
N PRO A 683 -12.26 -7.48 6.24
CA PRO A 683 -13.21 -8.60 6.25
C PRO A 683 -13.68 -8.98 7.66
N MET A 684 -12.93 -8.59 8.69
CA MET A 684 -13.21 -8.92 10.09
C MET A 684 -13.88 -7.76 10.85
N GLU A 685 -14.24 -6.67 10.17
CA GLU A 685 -14.84 -5.46 10.77
C GLU A 685 -14.05 -4.94 11.99
N VAL A 686 -12.72 -4.92 11.87
CA VAL A 686 -11.80 -4.58 12.97
C VAL A 686 -11.79 -3.09 13.26
N LEU A 687 -12.01 -2.29 12.22
CA LEU A 687 -11.77 -0.86 12.24
C LEU A 687 -13.09 -0.10 12.21
N SER A 688 -13.19 0.99 12.96
CA SER A 688 -14.32 1.91 12.91
C SER A 688 -13.85 3.37 13.05
N ILE A 689 -14.70 4.33 12.70
CA ILE A 689 -14.43 5.74 12.95
C ILE A 689 -14.91 6.06 14.37
N GLY A 690 -14.02 6.60 15.21
CA GLY A 690 -14.36 7.00 16.57
C GLY A 690 -13.75 8.35 16.97
N ALA A 691 -14.00 8.74 18.22
CA ALA A 691 -13.37 9.91 18.82
C ALA A 691 -12.03 9.52 19.46
N ARG A 692 -11.05 10.41 19.37
CA ARG A 692 -9.74 10.25 19.99
C ARG A 692 -9.89 10.27 21.51
N GLY A 693 -9.61 9.14 22.16
CA GLY A 693 -9.64 9.00 23.61
C GLY A 693 -10.98 8.51 24.20
N GLU A 694 -11.96 8.14 23.38
CA GLU A 694 -13.14 7.41 23.85
C GLU A 694 -12.90 5.91 23.76
N ALA A 695 -13.03 5.21 24.90
CA ALA A 695 -13.02 3.75 24.92
C ALA A 695 -14.20 3.21 24.10
N VAL A 696 -13.92 2.19 23.28
CA VAL A 696 -14.92 1.49 22.46
C VAL A 696 -16.11 1.07 23.33
N ARG A 697 -17.30 1.62 23.06
CA ARG A 697 -18.54 0.95 23.47
C ARG A 697 -18.71 -0.27 22.59
N VAL A 698 -18.24 -1.41 23.07
CA VAL A 698 -18.59 -2.71 22.50
C VAL A 698 -20.10 -2.87 22.72
N ALA A 699 -20.90 -2.76 21.66
CA ALA A 699 -22.24 -3.29 21.71
C ALA A 699 -22.09 -4.81 21.86
N VAL A 700 -22.46 -5.31 23.04
CA VAL A 700 -22.49 -6.74 23.38
C VAL A 700 -23.52 -7.44 22.51
#